data_AF-A0A7K3NNX0-F1
#
_entry.id   AF-A0A7K3NNX0-F1
#
_cell.length_a   1.000
_cell.length_b   1.000
_cell.length_c   1.000
_cell.angle_alpha   90.00
_cell.angle_beta   90.00
_cell.angle_gamma   90.00
#
_symmetry.space_group_name_H-M   'P 1'
#
loop_
_entity.id
_entity.type
_entity.pdbx_description
1 polymer ?
#
loop_
_entity_poly.entity_id
_entity_poly.type
_entity_poly.pdbx_seq_one_letter_code
_entity_poly.pdbx_strand_id
1 'polypeptide(L)'
;MIGAAGGVVAVGSVSVDVPAGSFSSDTLVELSGRQTDPDYLGNRQSLVWTLRVEAQGWNQPLTVCLGFVGGLDREMPVALADNLIVGSDRSDVRPSLVMGRVVSGMLYVDIAPNDSESLPAANRRQDAPLDVATRREATFWRITGFETLRSDHFRLYYPASIAAHPEDIPQQILNFAESAYAKLAAMGFVTTGLRNPVNITVERGMGEVDGEVGVPLSGKGGQYMNINVEICTPEHLERLKATIGHEYFHIIQNLYNPRSALALRHPLATPNFLLLAEASSVWFEGVMLDSAAYVSQVFLNTLPDYQYGLATQADHTGIQNLGYWASGFLRYLRDARGSDAFVYDLWRNIQAQGTGTSGLSDLGALIDTEGGMTTTSAKWIAFLEKAASKSTAYSAWPTLPSSITTYLKTPADGYRPYAIFSDSIMPFSGRVWKVIFNYLESGDTDWAAVAKEADNISYALYKISSGTGYTRLGALTPGTPLHFSVGQGDAVVAVASNGDTSYPYQTAHLATVQIRLDGEPQYCLDVPPRWPMQYVGSVRTWKHLTYRHVVAEERYDNDDSTKPIFAVCYDVETGERRLGITWYLNNKKESQIEYKGDIYHGAYKKWWENGNPWDDHHYTDGELTGSYKSYLEDGTLNISGTYCDDKTGRIGEWYFYNNGSPYTCVHEICGDDPGCD
;
A
#
# COMPACT_ATOMS: atom_id res chain seq x y z
N MET A 1 26.95 21.70 32.00
CA MET A 1 25.65 22.39 31.82
C MET A 1 25.90 23.68 31.08
N ILE A 2 25.11 23.99 30.05
CA ILE A 2 25.08 25.29 29.38
C ILE A 2 23.71 25.90 29.58
N GLY A 3 23.66 27.12 30.12
CA GLY A 3 22.43 27.88 30.35
C GLY A 3 22.16 28.93 29.27
N ALA A 4 21.24 29.85 29.54
CA ALA A 4 20.78 30.86 28.57
C ALA A 4 21.86 31.82 28.06
N ALA A 5 22.95 32.02 28.82
CA ALA A 5 24.07 32.86 28.42
C ALA A 5 24.96 32.22 27.33
N GLY A 6 24.75 30.94 26.99
CA GLY A 6 25.63 30.20 26.09
C GLY A 6 26.91 29.72 26.77
N GLY A 7 27.86 29.23 25.97
CA GLY A 7 29.15 28.72 26.46
C GLY A 7 29.91 27.94 25.40
N VAL A 8 31.06 27.38 25.77
CA VAL A 8 31.89 26.56 24.88
C VAL A 8 32.09 25.18 25.50
N VAL A 9 31.91 24.13 24.69
CA VAL A 9 32.31 22.75 25.06
C VAL A 9 33.48 22.35 24.16
N ALA A 10 34.52 21.74 24.74
CA ALA A 10 35.72 21.36 23.99
C ALA A 10 36.24 19.98 24.39
N VAL A 11 36.81 19.26 23.41
CA VAL A 11 37.55 18.01 23.61
C VAL A 11 38.77 17.99 22.67
N GLY A 12 39.97 17.92 23.26
CA GLY A 12 41.20 18.02 22.48
C GLY A 12 41.28 19.33 21.69
N SER A 13 41.47 19.24 20.37
CA SER A 13 41.54 20.41 19.46
C SER A 13 40.18 20.83 18.88
N VAL A 14 39.09 20.20 19.30
CA VAL A 14 37.74 20.47 18.80
C VAL A 14 36.93 21.20 19.86
N SER A 15 36.16 22.20 19.41
CA SER A 15 35.26 22.95 20.28
C SER A 15 33.94 23.26 19.58
N VAL A 16 32.89 23.40 20.36
CA VAL A 16 31.57 23.85 19.93
C VAL A 16 31.23 25.11 20.71
N ASP A 17 31.07 26.21 19.99
CA ASP A 17 30.54 27.47 20.51
C ASP A 17 29.01 27.41 20.50
N VAL A 18 28.42 27.63 21.68
CA VAL A 18 26.98 27.65 21.91
C VAL A 18 26.59 29.10 22.20
N PRO A 19 25.98 29.82 21.24
CA PRO A 19 25.60 31.21 21.44
C PRO A 19 24.57 31.39 22.56
N ALA A 20 24.55 32.59 23.14
CA ALA A 20 23.49 32.99 24.06
C ALA A 20 22.10 32.83 23.40
N GLY A 21 21.12 32.37 24.18
CA GLY A 21 19.76 32.10 23.71
C GLY A 21 19.57 30.76 23.00
N SER A 22 20.62 29.93 22.85
CA SER A 22 20.48 28.57 22.30
C SER A 22 19.55 27.69 23.15
N PHE A 23 19.60 27.85 24.48
CA PHE A 23 18.76 27.11 25.45
C PHE A 23 18.04 28.07 26.39
N SER A 24 16.81 27.71 26.79
CA SER A 24 16.01 28.48 27.77
C SER A 24 16.29 28.09 29.22
N SER A 25 16.96 26.97 29.45
CA SER A 25 17.32 26.42 30.77
C SER A 25 18.67 25.73 30.71
N ASP A 26 19.25 25.45 31.89
CA ASP A 26 20.50 24.69 32.00
C ASP A 26 20.34 23.31 31.34
N THR A 27 21.13 23.08 30.29
CA THR A 27 21.08 21.89 29.44
C THR A 27 22.40 21.12 29.53
N LEU A 28 22.34 19.78 29.60
CA LEU A 28 23.55 18.96 29.53
C LEU A 28 24.00 18.88 28.06
N VAL A 29 25.22 19.36 27.82
CA VAL A 29 25.87 19.34 26.51
C VAL A 29 27.21 18.63 26.67
N GLU A 30 27.39 17.54 25.95
CA GLU A 30 28.59 16.70 26.02
C GLU A 30 29.22 16.59 24.63
N LEU A 31 30.52 16.83 24.53
CA LEU A 31 31.29 16.62 23.31
C LEU A 31 32.26 15.47 23.54
N SER A 32 32.17 14.44 22.73
CA SER A 32 33.05 13.27 22.78
C SER A 32 33.74 13.06 21.44
N GLY A 33 34.98 12.56 21.48
CA GLY A 33 35.76 12.24 20.28
C GLY A 33 36.24 10.79 20.32
N ARG A 34 36.17 10.10 19.18
CA ARG A 34 36.76 8.78 19.00
C ARG A 34 37.30 8.62 17.58
N GLN A 35 38.28 7.74 17.41
CA GLN A 35 38.68 7.30 16.08
C GLN A 35 37.73 6.20 15.62
N THR A 36 37.20 6.30 14.40
CA THR A 36 36.46 5.21 13.76
C THR A 36 36.85 5.11 12.29
N ASP A 37 36.59 3.94 11.71
CA ASP A 37 36.69 3.69 10.26
C ASP A 37 35.27 3.66 9.69
N PRO A 38 34.64 4.80 9.36
CA PRO A 38 33.32 4.76 8.74
C PRO A 38 33.43 4.13 7.35
N ASP A 39 32.69 3.03 7.13
CA ASP A 39 32.67 2.27 5.87
C ASP A 39 32.32 3.15 4.65
N TYR A 40 31.63 4.27 4.86
CA TYR A 40 31.09 5.16 3.83
C TYR A 40 32.08 6.21 3.26
N LEU A 41 33.28 6.38 3.83
CA LEU A 41 34.21 7.47 3.44
C LEU A 41 35.63 7.04 3.05
N GLY A 42 35.87 5.74 2.87
CA GLY A 42 37.06 5.23 2.18
C GLY A 42 38.43 5.51 2.83
N ASN A 43 38.48 6.00 4.07
CA ASN A 43 39.73 6.28 4.77
C ASN A 43 39.77 5.67 6.17
N ARG A 44 40.83 4.90 6.44
CA ARG A 44 41.12 4.33 7.76
C ARG A 44 41.68 5.46 8.64
N GLN A 45 41.10 5.72 9.82
CA GLN A 45 41.47 6.73 10.82
C GLN A 45 40.79 8.12 10.77
N SER A 46 39.55 8.23 10.28
CA SER A 46 38.82 9.49 10.41
C SER A 46 38.50 9.80 11.88
N LEU A 47 38.82 11.02 12.32
CA LEU A 47 38.42 11.51 13.64
C LEU A 47 36.93 11.84 13.61
N VAL A 48 36.19 11.28 14.57
CA VAL A 48 34.74 11.45 14.70
C VAL A 48 34.45 12.10 16.03
N TRP A 49 33.55 13.07 15.99
CA TRP A 49 33.07 13.71 17.19
C TRP A 49 31.55 13.70 17.22
N THR A 50 31.01 13.47 18.40
CA THR A 50 29.59 13.50 18.66
C THR A 50 29.31 14.55 19.73
N LEU A 51 28.49 15.52 19.36
CA LEU A 51 27.87 16.48 20.25
C LEU A 51 26.52 15.90 20.70
N ARG A 52 26.39 15.65 21.99
CA ARG A 52 25.16 15.19 22.63
C ARG A 52 24.53 16.32 23.41
N VAL A 53 23.24 16.54 23.20
CA VAL A 53 22.46 17.60 23.84
C VAL A 53 21.22 16.97 24.46
N GLU A 54 21.10 16.98 25.79
CA GLU A 54 19.93 16.51 26.53
C GLU A 54 18.83 17.58 26.52
N ALA A 55 18.32 17.89 25.33
CA ALA A 55 17.18 18.76 25.08
C ALA A 55 16.52 18.38 23.75
N GLN A 56 15.28 18.85 23.54
CA GLN A 56 14.57 18.68 22.26
C GLN A 56 15.31 19.33 21.08
N GLY A 57 16.11 20.36 21.34
CA GLY A 57 16.81 21.13 20.32
C GLY A 57 17.49 22.37 20.85
N TRP A 58 17.85 23.26 19.93
CA TRP A 58 18.43 24.57 20.23
C TRP A 58 17.92 25.62 19.23
N ASN A 59 17.96 26.89 19.66
CA ASN A 59 17.36 28.00 18.92
C ASN A 59 18.34 28.81 18.06
N GLN A 60 19.66 28.65 18.27
CA GLN A 60 20.70 29.39 17.54
C GLN A 60 21.66 28.43 16.85
N PRO A 61 22.22 28.76 15.68
CA PRO A 61 23.26 27.94 15.05
C PRO A 61 24.45 27.72 15.99
N LEU A 62 24.94 26.49 16.09
CA LEU A 62 26.13 26.15 16.87
C LEU A 62 27.35 26.15 15.96
N THR A 63 28.44 26.82 16.35
CA THR A 63 29.67 26.86 15.54
C THR A 63 30.64 25.81 16.03
N VAL A 64 30.97 24.83 15.19
CA VAL A 64 31.94 23.78 15.49
C VAL A 64 33.29 24.14 14.89
N CYS A 65 34.32 24.19 15.72
CA CYS A 65 35.70 24.30 15.30
C CYS A 65 36.36 22.91 15.35
N LEU A 66 36.67 22.34 14.18
CA LEU A 66 37.23 21.00 13.99
C LEU A 66 38.78 20.95 14.09
N GLY A 67 39.37 22.04 14.57
CA GLY A 67 40.81 22.15 14.80
C GLY A 67 41.60 22.59 13.56
N PHE A 68 42.93 22.54 13.69
CA PHE A 68 43.84 23.05 12.67
C PHE A 68 43.97 22.07 11.48
N VAL A 69 43.78 22.62 10.28
CA VAL A 69 43.90 21.91 8.99
C VAL A 69 44.96 22.52 8.08
N GLY A 70 45.52 23.67 8.46
CA GLY A 70 46.61 24.36 7.76
C GLY A 70 46.24 24.91 6.38
N GLY A 71 47.17 25.65 5.79
CA GLY A 71 47.01 26.29 4.47
C GLY A 71 46.16 27.56 4.48
N LEU A 72 45.88 28.07 3.28
CA LEU A 72 45.10 29.29 3.05
C LEU A 72 43.62 29.10 3.35
N ASP A 73 42.93 30.23 3.55
CA ASP A 73 41.47 30.27 3.68
C ASP A 73 40.82 29.65 2.45
N ARG A 74 39.92 28.70 2.68
CA ARG A 74 39.24 27.91 1.65
C ARG A 74 38.02 27.22 2.22
N GLU A 75 37.13 26.77 1.35
CA GLU A 75 36.08 25.84 1.77
C GLU A 75 36.63 24.40 1.80
N MET A 76 36.16 23.59 2.74
CA MET A 76 36.53 22.18 2.82
C MET A 76 35.30 21.35 3.23
N PRO A 77 35.02 20.21 2.55
CA PRO A 77 33.91 19.35 2.93
C PRO A 77 34.01 18.83 4.36
N VAL A 78 32.87 18.77 5.03
CA VAL A 78 32.68 18.20 6.37
C VAL A 78 31.46 17.29 6.29
N ALA A 79 31.55 16.08 6.83
CA ALA A 79 30.37 15.22 6.95
C ALA A 79 29.63 15.58 8.23
N LEU A 80 28.30 15.67 8.16
CA LEU A 80 27.42 16.00 9.28
C LEU A 80 26.20 15.08 9.25
N ALA A 81 25.91 14.44 10.38
CA ALA A 81 24.68 13.68 10.60
C ALA A 81 24.03 14.14 11.90
N ASP A 82 22.71 14.19 11.94
CA ASP A 82 21.95 14.47 13.15
C ASP A 82 20.93 13.37 13.46
N ASN A 83 20.77 13.09 14.76
CA ASN A 83 19.92 12.01 15.24
C ASN A 83 18.98 12.55 16.31
N LEU A 84 17.70 12.23 16.16
CA LEU A 84 16.70 12.36 17.20
C LEU A 84 16.63 11.06 17.99
N ILE A 85 16.63 11.16 19.32
CA ILE A 85 16.53 10.01 20.21
C ILE A 85 15.34 10.19 21.14
N VAL A 86 14.50 9.16 21.20
CA VAL A 86 13.24 9.12 21.93
C VAL A 86 13.22 7.81 22.71
N GLY A 87 13.37 7.89 24.04
CA GLY A 87 13.55 6.69 24.85
C GLY A 87 14.78 5.89 24.43
N SER A 88 14.57 4.65 23.98
CA SER A 88 15.61 3.77 23.42
C SER A 88 15.78 3.90 21.90
N ASP A 89 14.83 4.53 21.21
CA ASP A 89 14.77 4.57 19.76
C ASP A 89 15.58 5.74 19.20
N ARG A 90 16.18 5.53 18.02
CA ARG A 90 17.09 6.47 17.37
C ARG A 90 16.74 6.60 15.90
N SER A 91 16.75 7.84 15.40
CA SER A 91 16.58 8.15 13.98
C SER A 91 17.93 8.37 13.30
N ASP A 92 18.54 7.29 12.83
CA ASP A 92 19.81 7.40 12.10
C ASP A 92 19.58 7.95 10.68
N VAL A 93 20.58 8.68 10.15
CA VAL A 93 20.68 9.09 8.74
C VAL A 93 22.11 8.91 8.27
N ARG A 94 22.27 8.69 6.96
CA ARG A 94 23.58 8.90 6.34
C ARG A 94 23.99 10.37 6.43
N PRO A 95 25.28 10.66 6.68
CA PRO A 95 25.75 12.03 6.75
C PRO A 95 25.56 12.77 5.43
N SER A 96 25.21 14.05 5.53
CA SER A 96 25.36 14.99 4.42
C SER A 96 26.79 15.52 4.39
N LEU A 97 27.34 15.76 3.20
CA LEU A 97 28.52 16.58 3.05
C LEU A 97 28.14 18.06 2.90
N VAL A 98 28.71 18.89 3.78
CA VAL A 98 28.49 20.33 3.83
C VAL A 98 29.82 21.07 3.71
N MET A 99 29.78 22.34 3.27
CA MET A 99 30.99 23.17 3.18
C MET A 99 31.34 23.76 4.54
N GLY A 100 32.45 23.30 5.11
CA GLY A 100 33.15 23.98 6.19
C GLY A 100 34.03 25.11 5.67
N ARG A 101 34.36 26.05 6.55
CA ARG A 101 35.18 27.23 6.26
C ARG A 101 36.52 27.11 6.97
N VAL A 102 37.61 27.10 6.22
CA VAL A 102 38.96 27.22 6.79
C VAL A 102 39.29 28.69 6.91
N VAL A 103 39.52 29.16 8.13
CA VAL A 103 39.92 30.54 8.43
C VAL A 103 41.17 30.51 9.28
N SER A 104 42.25 31.14 8.81
CA SER A 104 43.56 31.12 9.49
C SER A 104 44.03 29.70 9.83
N GLY A 105 43.77 28.76 8.93
CA GLY A 105 44.12 27.34 9.09
C GLY A 105 43.23 26.53 10.03
N MET A 106 42.18 27.11 10.63
CA MET A 106 41.20 26.41 11.48
C MET A 106 39.92 26.11 10.69
N LEU A 107 39.40 24.89 10.79
CA LEU A 107 38.17 24.48 10.10
C LEU A 107 36.93 24.70 10.97
N TYR A 108 35.94 25.40 10.42
CA TYR A 108 34.66 25.68 11.06
C TYR A 108 33.49 25.11 10.26
N VAL A 109 32.47 24.61 10.95
CA VAL A 109 31.17 24.23 10.36
C VAL A 109 30.04 24.62 11.31
N ASP A 110 28.91 25.06 10.76
CA ASP A 110 27.75 25.44 11.56
C ASP A 110 26.73 24.29 11.60
N ILE A 111 26.18 24.02 12.78
CA ILE A 111 25.04 23.12 12.95
C ILE A 111 23.79 23.97 13.14
N ALA A 112 22.87 23.87 12.19
CA ALA A 112 21.63 24.64 12.18
C ALA A 112 20.71 24.30 13.38
N PRO A 113 19.93 25.28 13.87
CA PRO A 113 18.89 25.05 14.87
C PRO A 113 17.78 24.15 14.32
N ASN A 114 16.91 23.68 15.21
CA ASN A 114 15.77 22.85 14.84
C ASN A 114 14.75 23.63 14.01
N ASP A 115 14.03 22.92 13.14
CA ASP A 115 12.77 23.43 12.62
C ASP A 115 11.78 23.62 13.77
N SER A 116 11.02 24.71 13.76
CA SER A 116 9.95 24.91 14.74
C SER A 116 8.71 24.14 14.29
N GLU A 117 8.13 23.28 15.13
CA GLU A 117 6.86 22.62 14.83
C GLU A 117 5.79 23.67 14.48
N SER A 118 5.34 23.68 13.22
CA SER A 118 4.24 24.52 12.77
C SER A 118 3.09 23.65 12.25
N LEU A 119 2.55 22.80 13.13
CA LEU A 119 1.22 22.22 12.92
C LEU A 119 0.24 22.77 13.98
N PRO A 120 -0.88 23.38 13.56
CA PRO A 120 -1.97 23.71 14.47
C PRO A 120 -2.40 22.46 15.26
N ALA A 121 -2.68 22.61 16.55
CA ALA A 121 -3.02 21.49 17.44
C ALA A 121 -4.21 20.62 16.95
N ALA A 122 -5.12 21.20 16.17
CA ALA A 122 -6.26 20.51 15.57
C ALA A 122 -5.89 19.46 14.48
N ASN A 123 -4.70 19.58 13.88
CA ASN A 123 -4.22 18.71 12.80
C ASN A 123 -3.08 17.78 13.26
N ARG A 124 -2.79 17.77 14.58
CA ARG A 124 -2.01 16.70 15.21
C ARG A 124 -2.94 15.49 15.39
N ARG A 125 -3.00 14.56 14.45
CA ARG A 125 -3.74 13.29 14.64
C ARG A 125 -2.83 12.13 15.07
N GLN A 126 -3.24 11.55 16.20
CA GLN A 126 -3.15 10.20 16.77
C GLN A 126 -1.87 9.35 16.82
N ASP A 127 -0.82 9.58 16.03
CA ASP A 127 0.28 8.61 15.99
C ASP A 127 1.52 9.08 16.73
N ALA A 128 1.71 8.41 17.88
CA ALA A 128 2.63 8.64 18.98
C ALA A 128 2.41 10.01 19.67
N PRO A 129 2.28 10.06 21.01
CA PRO A 129 2.74 11.26 21.69
C PRO A 129 4.14 11.54 21.13
N LEU A 130 4.37 12.76 20.66
CA LEU A 130 5.72 13.26 20.44
C LEU A 130 6.37 13.26 21.83
N ASP A 131 6.74 12.07 22.29
CA ASP A 131 7.46 11.86 23.52
C ASP A 131 8.65 12.78 23.39
N VAL A 132 8.71 13.74 24.30
CA VAL A 132 9.67 14.84 24.30
C VAL A 132 11.02 14.22 24.04
N ALA A 133 11.59 14.50 22.85
CA ALA A 133 12.87 13.92 22.47
C ALA A 133 13.83 14.03 23.65
N THR A 134 14.32 12.88 24.11
CA THR A 134 15.11 12.83 25.34
C THR A 134 16.47 13.49 25.11
N ARG A 135 16.98 13.38 23.88
CA ARG A 135 18.25 13.98 23.46
C ARG A 135 18.34 14.14 21.94
N ARG A 136 19.16 15.11 21.51
CA ARG A 136 19.65 15.25 20.13
C ARG A 136 21.14 14.95 20.07
N GLU A 137 21.57 14.28 19.01
CA GLU A 137 22.98 14.09 18.70
C GLU A 137 23.32 14.70 17.35
N ALA A 138 24.47 15.36 17.26
CA ALA A 138 25.09 15.75 16.00
C ALA A 138 26.48 15.10 15.92
N THR A 139 26.70 14.31 14.89
CA THR A 139 27.98 13.67 14.61
C THR A 139 28.61 14.33 13.41
N PHE A 140 29.90 14.64 13.52
CA PHE A 140 30.63 15.30 12.44
C PHE A 140 32.02 14.69 12.26
N TRP A 141 32.44 14.61 11.00
CA TRP A 141 33.70 14.03 10.58
C TRP A 141 34.50 15.02 9.77
N ARG A 142 35.80 15.05 10.04
CA ARG A 142 36.75 15.66 9.10
C ARG A 142 36.97 14.68 7.96
N ILE A 143 36.62 15.08 6.75
CA ILE A 143 36.74 14.24 5.56
C ILE A 143 37.77 14.80 4.57
N THR A 144 38.36 13.91 3.78
CA THR A 144 39.32 14.21 2.70
C THR A 144 39.06 13.27 1.53
N GLY A 145 39.55 13.61 0.34
CA GLY A 145 39.42 12.72 -0.84
C GLY A 145 38.12 12.89 -1.62
N PHE A 146 37.36 13.94 -1.30
CA PHE A 146 36.19 14.38 -2.05
C PHE A 146 36.52 15.65 -2.83
N GLU A 147 36.14 15.65 -4.10
CA GLU A 147 36.10 16.82 -4.95
C GLU A 147 34.67 17.38 -4.98
N THR A 148 34.52 18.59 -5.51
CA THR A 148 33.23 19.27 -5.59
C THR A 148 33.00 19.85 -6.97
N LEU A 149 31.78 19.63 -7.48
CA LEU A 149 31.23 20.29 -8.65
C LEU A 149 29.92 20.95 -8.27
N ARG A 150 29.52 21.96 -9.05
CA ARG A 150 28.32 22.74 -8.76
C ARG A 150 27.61 23.15 -10.05
N SER A 151 26.29 23.16 -9.99
CA SER A 151 25.37 23.79 -10.92
C SER A 151 24.54 24.87 -10.22
N ASP A 152 23.49 25.39 -10.87
CA ASP A 152 22.63 26.40 -10.30
C ASP A 152 21.85 25.88 -9.09
N HIS A 153 21.32 24.66 -9.19
CA HIS A 153 20.47 24.05 -8.17
C HIS A 153 21.18 23.01 -7.31
N PHE A 154 22.33 22.48 -7.74
CA PHE A 154 22.97 21.34 -7.08
C PHE A 154 24.45 21.55 -6.79
N ARG A 155 24.92 20.88 -5.74
CA ARG A 155 26.33 20.74 -5.41
C ARG A 155 26.62 19.27 -5.22
N LEU A 156 27.55 18.75 -6.03
CA LEU A 156 28.00 17.38 -5.97
C LEU A 156 29.30 17.30 -5.17
N TYR A 157 29.37 16.31 -4.28
CA TYR A 157 30.59 15.83 -3.65
C TYR A 157 30.86 14.42 -4.14
N TYR A 158 32.05 14.17 -4.66
CA TYR A 158 32.39 12.87 -5.24
C TYR A 158 33.82 12.45 -4.96
N PRO A 159 34.10 11.15 -4.84
CA PRO A 159 35.46 10.65 -4.75
C PRO A 159 36.15 10.73 -6.11
N ALA A 160 37.47 10.99 -6.10
CA ALA A 160 38.28 11.05 -7.32
C ALA A 160 38.18 9.78 -8.20
N SER A 161 37.78 8.64 -7.63
CA SER A 161 37.61 7.38 -8.37
C SER A 161 36.60 7.46 -9.51
N ILE A 162 35.55 8.29 -9.40
CA ILE A 162 34.55 8.39 -10.47
C ILE A 162 34.88 9.47 -11.51
N ALA A 163 35.77 10.40 -11.18
CA ALA A 163 36.25 11.45 -12.10
C ALA A 163 37.20 10.92 -13.17
N ALA A 164 37.80 9.75 -12.93
CA ALA A 164 38.75 9.12 -13.84
C ALA A 164 38.09 8.50 -15.08
N HIS A 165 36.76 8.41 -15.14
CA HIS A 165 36.03 7.82 -16.26
C HIS A 165 35.95 8.78 -17.46
N PRO A 166 36.14 8.30 -18.71
CA PRO A 166 36.03 9.11 -19.92
C PRO A 166 34.69 9.85 -20.11
N GLU A 167 33.62 9.32 -19.54
CA GLU A 167 32.24 9.80 -19.65
C GLU A 167 31.94 10.98 -18.72
N ASP A 168 32.92 11.41 -17.92
CA ASP A 168 32.78 12.48 -16.92
C ASP A 168 31.55 12.25 -16.01
N ILE A 169 31.58 11.11 -15.31
CA ILE A 169 30.48 10.68 -14.43
C ILE A 169 30.06 11.79 -13.45
N PRO A 170 30.96 12.56 -12.82
CA PRO A 170 30.55 13.68 -11.96
C PRO A 170 29.70 14.72 -12.70
N GLN A 171 30.06 15.10 -13.92
CA GLN A 171 29.26 16.03 -14.71
C GLN A 171 27.92 15.43 -15.14
N GLN A 172 27.88 14.13 -15.46
CA GLN A 172 26.64 13.42 -15.79
C GLN A 172 25.65 13.43 -14.62
N ILE A 173 26.12 13.22 -13.38
CA ILE A 173 25.28 13.28 -12.18
C ILE A 173 24.63 14.66 -12.04
N LEU A 174 25.40 15.75 -12.19
CA LEU A 174 24.84 17.10 -12.15
C LEU A 174 23.83 17.35 -13.27
N ASN A 175 24.12 16.90 -14.49
CA ASN A 175 23.21 17.03 -15.62
C ASN A 175 21.89 16.29 -15.37
N PHE A 176 21.94 15.08 -14.78
CA PHE A 176 20.76 14.31 -14.43
C PHE A 176 19.94 14.98 -13.32
N ALA A 177 20.59 15.55 -12.30
CA ALA A 177 19.91 16.29 -11.24
C ALA A 177 19.21 17.55 -11.78
N GLU A 178 19.88 18.33 -12.63
CA GLU A 178 19.28 19.49 -13.30
C GLU A 178 18.12 19.09 -14.23
N SER A 179 18.24 17.94 -14.91
CA SER A 179 17.12 17.38 -15.70
C SER A 179 15.93 17.01 -14.82
N ALA A 180 16.15 16.44 -13.63
CA ALA A 180 15.08 16.11 -12.69
C ALA A 180 14.37 17.38 -12.20
N TYR A 181 15.14 18.39 -11.80
CA TYR A 181 14.63 19.73 -11.47
C TYR A 181 13.76 20.30 -12.59
N ALA A 182 14.27 20.36 -13.81
CA ALA A 182 13.56 20.93 -14.95
C ALA A 182 12.24 20.19 -15.25
N LYS A 183 12.24 18.84 -15.19
CA LYS A 183 11.05 18.02 -15.44
C LYS A 183 9.98 18.25 -14.36
N LEU A 184 10.35 18.27 -13.08
CA LEU A 184 9.39 18.53 -11.99
C LEU A 184 8.86 19.96 -12.04
N ALA A 185 9.71 20.94 -12.32
CA ALA A 185 9.29 22.33 -12.50
C ALA A 185 8.29 22.48 -13.67
N ALA A 186 8.52 21.78 -14.78
CA ALA A 186 7.60 21.76 -15.92
C ALA A 186 6.23 21.12 -15.59
N MET A 187 6.17 20.22 -14.61
CA MET A 187 4.92 19.65 -14.08
C MET A 187 4.22 20.56 -13.07
N GLY A 188 4.82 21.70 -12.69
CA GLY A 188 4.24 22.67 -11.75
C GLY A 188 4.71 22.51 -10.31
N PHE A 189 5.61 21.56 -10.01
CA PHE A 189 6.18 21.44 -8.68
C PHE A 189 7.01 22.68 -8.34
N VAL A 190 6.64 23.37 -7.26
CA VAL A 190 7.44 24.48 -6.72
C VAL A 190 8.56 23.97 -5.82
N THR A 191 9.71 24.64 -5.90
CA THR A 191 10.87 24.38 -5.03
C THR A 191 11.02 25.45 -3.93
N THR A 192 10.05 26.35 -3.80
CA THR A 192 10.01 27.35 -2.74
C THR A 192 10.07 26.65 -1.39
N GLY A 193 11.13 26.90 -0.62
CA GLY A 193 11.40 26.22 0.65
C GLY A 193 12.68 25.39 0.65
N LEU A 194 13.24 25.03 -0.50
CA LEU A 194 14.57 24.41 -0.59
C LEU A 194 15.70 25.44 -0.46
N ARG A 195 16.78 25.03 0.21
CA ARG A 195 18.04 25.74 0.24
C ARG A 195 18.87 25.29 -0.96
N ASN A 196 19.09 26.20 -1.90
CA ASN A 196 19.97 25.96 -3.03
C ASN A 196 21.41 26.37 -2.71
N PRO A 197 22.42 25.63 -3.21
CA PRO A 197 22.29 24.36 -3.93
C PRO A 197 21.95 23.17 -3.00
N VAL A 198 21.15 22.22 -3.50
CA VAL A 198 20.89 20.92 -2.87
C VAL A 198 22.15 20.05 -2.97
N ASN A 199 22.54 19.43 -1.85
CA ASN A 199 23.75 18.61 -1.80
C ASN A 199 23.49 17.18 -2.32
N ILE A 200 24.41 16.69 -3.15
CA ILE A 200 24.49 15.33 -3.66
C ILE A 200 25.83 14.75 -3.20
N THR A 201 25.82 13.60 -2.53
CA THR A 201 27.05 12.94 -2.08
C THR A 201 27.18 11.57 -2.73
N VAL A 202 28.28 11.31 -3.45
CA VAL A 202 28.59 9.96 -3.96
C VAL A 202 29.45 9.23 -2.95
N GLU A 203 28.98 8.10 -2.40
CA GLU A 203 29.66 7.42 -1.30
C GLU A 203 29.63 5.90 -1.36
N ARG A 204 30.37 5.25 -0.46
CA ARG A 204 30.48 3.80 -0.34
C ARG A 204 29.56 3.24 0.76
N GLY A 205 29.45 1.91 0.80
CA GLY A 205 28.81 1.22 1.92
C GLY A 205 27.29 1.35 1.94
N MET A 206 26.67 1.62 0.79
CA MET A 206 25.20 1.62 0.63
C MET A 206 24.64 0.22 0.35
N GLY A 207 25.50 -0.78 0.13
CA GLY A 207 25.07 -2.14 -0.16
C GLY A 207 24.25 -2.20 -1.45
N GLU A 208 23.08 -2.82 -1.40
CA GLU A 208 22.17 -2.93 -2.56
C GLU A 208 21.35 -1.64 -2.80
N VAL A 209 21.45 -0.64 -1.93
CA VAL A 209 20.74 0.64 -2.07
C VAL A 209 21.48 1.52 -3.06
N ASP A 210 20.77 2.01 -4.07
CA ASP A 210 21.33 2.85 -5.14
C ASP A 210 21.45 4.32 -4.74
N GLY A 211 20.49 4.81 -3.96
CA GLY A 211 20.42 6.17 -3.47
C GLY A 211 19.51 6.28 -2.25
N GLU A 212 19.63 7.37 -1.51
CA GLU A 212 18.70 7.72 -0.43
C GLU A 212 18.63 9.24 -0.21
N VAL A 213 17.52 9.71 0.35
CA VAL A 213 17.33 11.10 0.78
C VAL A 213 17.47 11.25 2.29
N GLY A 214 18.22 12.27 2.69
CA GLY A 214 18.30 12.74 4.07
C GLY A 214 17.47 14.00 4.32
N VAL A 215 16.68 13.98 5.41
CA VAL A 215 15.97 15.16 5.91
C VAL A 215 16.59 15.61 7.24
N PRO A 216 17.30 16.74 7.30
CA PRO A 216 17.92 17.19 8.54
C PRO A 216 16.85 17.68 9.53
N LEU A 217 17.13 17.56 10.83
CA LEU A 217 16.22 18.04 11.88
C LEU A 217 16.07 19.57 11.89
N SER A 218 16.95 20.28 11.17
CA SER A 218 16.86 21.73 10.95
C SER A 218 15.78 22.16 9.96
N GLY A 219 15.14 21.23 9.27
CA GLY A 219 14.01 21.49 8.39
C GLY A 219 14.21 20.98 6.97
N LYS A 220 13.10 20.87 6.26
CA LYS A 220 13.03 20.31 4.89
C LYS A 220 13.78 21.12 3.85
N GLY A 221 14.12 22.37 4.15
CA GLY A 221 14.92 23.18 3.24
C GLY A 221 16.35 22.67 3.07
N GLY A 222 16.90 21.97 4.08
CA GLY A 222 18.28 21.48 4.06
C GLY A 222 18.44 20.04 3.57
N GLN A 223 17.42 19.47 2.93
CA GLN A 223 17.45 18.10 2.41
C GLN A 223 18.62 17.87 1.43
N TYR A 224 19.04 16.62 1.35
CA TYR A 224 20.16 16.17 0.51
C TYR A 224 19.93 14.74 0.05
N MET A 225 20.71 14.29 -0.92
CA MET A 225 20.70 12.90 -1.37
C MET A 225 22.10 12.30 -1.41
N ASN A 226 22.18 11.01 -1.11
CA ASN A 226 23.38 10.20 -1.20
C ASN A 226 23.19 9.19 -2.33
N ILE A 227 24.23 8.98 -3.14
CA ILE A 227 24.24 8.09 -4.30
C ILE A 227 25.34 7.06 -4.10
N ASN A 228 25.01 5.79 -4.36
CA ASN A 228 25.96 4.70 -4.24
C ASN A 228 27.02 4.80 -5.34
N VAL A 229 28.30 4.83 -4.96
CA VAL A 229 29.41 4.87 -5.90
C VAL A 229 29.44 3.65 -6.83
N GLU A 230 28.84 2.53 -6.44
CA GLU A 230 28.82 1.29 -7.22
C GLU A 230 28.00 1.40 -8.52
N ILE A 231 27.03 2.32 -8.58
CA ILE A 231 26.26 2.61 -9.79
C ILE A 231 26.83 3.78 -10.61
N CYS A 232 27.92 4.40 -10.14
CA CYS A 232 28.56 5.54 -10.80
C CYS A 232 29.56 5.07 -11.87
N THR A 233 29.12 4.24 -12.82
CA THR A 233 29.95 3.71 -13.92
C THR A 233 29.31 3.96 -15.28
N PRO A 234 30.09 3.93 -16.38
CA PRO A 234 29.56 4.13 -17.74
C PRO A 234 28.45 3.16 -18.13
N GLU A 235 28.53 1.91 -17.68
CA GLU A 235 27.55 0.85 -17.98
C GLU A 235 26.21 1.07 -17.26
N HIS A 236 26.20 1.87 -16.19
CA HIS A 236 25.05 2.08 -15.33
C HIS A 236 24.41 3.47 -15.50
N LEU A 237 24.76 4.24 -16.54
CA LEU A 237 24.27 5.62 -16.72
C LEU A 237 22.73 5.74 -16.73
N GLU A 238 22.01 4.80 -17.32
CA GLU A 238 20.54 4.81 -17.27
C GLU A 238 20.00 4.56 -15.85
N ARG A 239 20.56 3.57 -15.14
CA ARG A 239 20.23 3.29 -13.74
C ARG A 239 20.51 4.51 -12.86
N LEU A 240 21.69 5.12 -13.03
CA LEU A 240 22.11 6.32 -12.32
C LEU A 240 21.17 7.51 -12.57
N LYS A 241 20.77 7.73 -13.83
CA LYS A 241 19.81 8.79 -14.20
C LYS A 241 18.44 8.56 -13.54
N ALA A 242 17.95 7.32 -13.53
CA ALA A 242 16.70 6.95 -12.89
C ALA A 242 16.77 7.17 -11.37
N THR A 243 17.81 6.65 -10.71
CA THR A 243 18.05 6.83 -9.26
C THR A 243 18.10 8.29 -8.86
N ILE A 244 18.85 9.13 -9.58
CA ILE A 244 18.95 10.57 -9.26
C ILE A 244 17.59 11.25 -9.33
N GLY A 245 16.76 10.91 -10.32
CA GLY A 245 15.41 11.47 -10.39
C GLY A 245 14.48 10.92 -9.31
N HIS A 246 14.59 9.63 -8.99
CA HIS A 246 13.85 8.98 -7.89
C HIS A 246 14.11 9.70 -6.57
N GLU A 247 15.39 9.82 -6.18
CA GLU A 247 15.78 10.49 -4.93
C GLU A 247 15.46 11.99 -4.96
N TYR A 248 15.69 12.67 -6.08
CA TYR A 248 15.36 14.08 -6.15
C TYR A 248 13.85 14.32 -6.02
N PHE A 249 13.01 13.41 -6.52
CA PHE A 249 11.58 13.55 -6.36
C PHE A 249 11.17 13.41 -4.89
N HIS A 250 11.74 12.48 -4.11
CA HIS A 250 11.54 12.40 -2.66
C HIS A 250 11.84 13.73 -1.94
N ILE A 251 12.90 14.46 -2.35
CA ILE A 251 13.21 15.80 -1.82
C ILE A 251 12.06 16.79 -2.07
N ILE A 252 11.51 16.80 -3.29
CA ILE A 252 10.39 17.67 -3.66
C ILE A 252 9.12 17.27 -2.92
N GLN A 253 8.78 15.99 -2.89
CA GLN A 253 7.60 15.44 -2.23
C GLN A 253 7.55 15.81 -0.75
N ASN A 254 8.70 15.82 -0.07
CA ASN A 254 8.78 16.24 1.32
C ASN A 254 8.32 17.69 1.52
N LEU A 255 8.47 18.61 0.56
CA LEU A 255 7.92 19.97 0.66
C LEU A 255 6.38 20.01 0.66
N TYR A 256 5.74 19.00 0.06
CA TYR A 256 4.29 18.84 0.01
C TYR A 256 3.76 18.01 1.18
N ASN A 257 4.60 17.16 1.78
CA ASN A 257 4.23 16.43 2.99
C ASN A 257 3.86 17.46 4.10
N PRO A 258 2.69 17.38 4.74
CA PRO A 258 2.31 18.38 5.75
C PRO A 258 3.06 18.24 7.07
N ARG A 259 3.74 17.11 7.33
CA ARG A 259 4.50 16.86 8.57
C ARG A 259 5.79 17.68 8.61
N SER A 260 6.25 18.14 9.78
CA SER A 260 7.55 18.80 9.92
C SER A 260 8.72 17.84 9.65
N ALA A 261 9.94 18.36 9.46
CA ALA A 261 11.13 17.50 9.37
C ALA A 261 11.32 16.62 10.63
N LEU A 262 11.01 17.17 11.80
CA LEU A 262 11.05 16.44 13.07
C LEU A 262 10.07 15.27 13.07
N ALA A 263 8.84 15.48 12.62
CA ALA A 263 7.82 14.43 12.55
C ALA A 263 8.15 13.37 11.49
N LEU A 264 8.76 13.74 10.36
CA LEU A 264 9.25 12.79 9.36
C LEU A 264 10.37 11.91 9.91
N ARG A 265 11.23 12.47 10.75
CA ARG A 265 12.41 11.80 11.31
C ARG A 265 12.15 11.13 12.65
N HIS A 266 10.95 11.26 13.22
CA HIS A 266 10.65 10.66 14.51
C HIS A 266 10.65 9.13 14.41
N PRO A 267 11.42 8.39 15.22
CA PRO A 267 11.63 6.95 15.04
C PRO A 267 10.37 6.11 15.27
N LEU A 268 9.38 6.66 15.98
CA LEU A 268 8.08 6.02 16.23
C LEU A 268 6.95 6.57 15.33
N ALA A 269 7.28 7.40 14.32
CA ALA A 269 6.26 7.95 13.45
C ALA A 269 5.73 6.91 12.47
N THR A 270 4.40 6.89 12.29
CA THR A 270 3.76 6.23 11.15
C THR A 270 4.32 6.82 9.85
N PRO A 271 4.76 6.00 8.88
CA PRO A 271 5.32 6.46 7.62
C PRO A 271 4.21 6.91 6.64
N ASN A 272 3.33 7.82 7.08
CA ASN A 272 2.29 8.41 6.24
C ASN A 272 2.88 8.94 4.93
N PHE A 273 2.18 8.75 3.82
CA PHE A 273 2.59 9.19 2.49
C PHE A 273 3.80 8.45 1.88
N LEU A 274 4.39 7.46 2.57
CA LEU A 274 5.50 6.67 2.03
C LEU A 274 5.06 5.85 0.81
N LEU A 275 3.85 5.29 0.82
CA LEU A 275 3.33 4.52 -0.32
C LEU A 275 3.29 5.39 -1.58
N LEU A 276 2.69 6.59 -1.50
CA LEU A 276 2.63 7.50 -2.64
C LEU A 276 3.99 8.13 -2.99
N ALA A 277 4.88 8.32 -2.01
CA ALA A 277 6.27 8.73 -2.24
C ALA A 277 6.95 7.75 -3.19
N GLU A 278 6.99 6.47 -2.82
CA GLU A 278 7.65 5.44 -3.61
C GLU A 278 6.95 5.18 -4.93
N ALA A 279 5.61 5.13 -4.94
CA ALA A 279 4.85 4.93 -6.17
C ALA A 279 5.14 6.02 -7.21
N SER A 280 5.23 7.28 -6.76
CA SER A 280 5.46 8.40 -7.66
C SER A 280 6.92 8.60 -8.03
N SER A 281 7.87 8.24 -7.15
CA SER A 281 9.31 8.19 -7.49
C SER A 281 9.62 7.11 -8.53
N VAL A 282 9.07 5.90 -8.39
CA VAL A 282 9.20 4.83 -9.41
C VAL A 282 8.54 5.21 -10.74
N TRP A 283 7.39 5.89 -10.72
CA TRP A 283 6.79 6.43 -11.95
C TRP A 283 7.71 7.47 -12.62
N PHE A 284 8.34 8.33 -11.82
CA PHE A 284 9.18 9.41 -12.32
C PHE A 284 10.49 8.90 -12.96
N GLU A 285 10.97 7.70 -12.60
CA GLU A 285 12.10 7.05 -13.29
C GLU A 285 11.85 6.94 -14.82
N GLY A 286 10.64 6.56 -15.23
CA GLY A 286 10.28 6.50 -16.65
C GLY A 286 10.24 7.87 -17.34
N VAL A 287 9.84 8.90 -16.61
CA VAL A 287 9.87 10.31 -17.08
C VAL A 287 11.31 10.77 -17.24
N MET A 288 12.19 10.43 -16.31
CA MET A 288 13.62 10.74 -16.37
C MET A 288 14.31 10.11 -17.55
N LEU A 289 13.94 8.86 -17.86
CA LEU A 289 14.49 8.12 -19.00
C LEU A 289 13.82 8.46 -20.33
N ASP A 290 12.80 9.33 -20.33
CA ASP A 290 12.01 9.67 -21.52
C ASP A 290 11.48 8.42 -22.25
N SER A 291 11.11 7.40 -21.46
CA SER A 291 10.78 6.08 -21.96
C SER A 291 9.47 5.58 -21.38
N ALA A 292 8.41 5.62 -22.20
CA ALA A 292 7.15 4.95 -21.89
C ALA A 292 7.28 3.41 -21.90
N ALA A 293 8.40 2.82 -22.34
CA ALA A 293 8.62 1.38 -22.25
C ALA A 293 9.31 0.96 -20.94
N TYR A 294 9.83 1.93 -20.16
CA TYR A 294 10.57 1.64 -18.95
C TYR A 294 9.71 0.94 -17.90
N VAL A 295 10.34 -0.03 -17.21
CA VAL A 295 9.78 -0.79 -16.09
C VAL A 295 10.86 -0.89 -15.04
N SER A 296 10.58 -0.37 -13.85
CA SER A 296 11.52 -0.41 -12.74
C SER A 296 11.68 -1.83 -12.20
N GLN A 297 12.89 -2.19 -11.80
CA GLN A 297 13.17 -3.51 -11.24
C GLN A 297 12.47 -3.70 -9.89
N VAL A 298 12.33 -2.64 -9.08
CA VAL A 298 11.63 -2.73 -7.78
C VAL A 298 10.13 -2.99 -7.98
N PHE A 299 9.51 -2.42 -9.01
CA PHE A 299 8.14 -2.77 -9.41
C PHE A 299 8.01 -4.24 -9.81
N LEU A 300 8.97 -4.76 -10.60
CA LEU A 300 8.98 -6.18 -10.99
C LEU A 300 9.13 -7.11 -9.79
N ASN A 301 9.96 -6.74 -8.82
CA ASN A 301 10.21 -7.54 -7.62
C ASN A 301 9.00 -7.56 -6.67
N THR A 302 8.18 -6.51 -6.68
CA THR A 302 7.00 -6.34 -5.81
C THR A 302 5.69 -6.71 -6.50
N LEU A 303 5.73 -7.31 -7.70
CA LEU A 303 4.53 -7.77 -8.39
C LEU A 303 3.58 -8.63 -7.54
N PRO A 304 4.02 -9.53 -6.64
CA PRO A 304 3.11 -10.30 -5.79
C PRO A 304 2.31 -9.47 -4.79
N ASP A 305 2.70 -8.21 -4.55
CA ASP A 305 2.13 -7.38 -3.48
C ASP A 305 0.76 -6.80 -3.80
N TYR A 306 0.26 -6.99 -5.03
CA TYR A 306 -1.15 -6.75 -5.39
C TYR A 306 -2.16 -7.48 -4.49
N GLN A 307 -1.69 -8.51 -3.78
CA GLN A 307 -2.46 -9.31 -2.84
C GLN A 307 -2.70 -8.61 -1.49
N TYR A 308 -1.96 -7.54 -1.20
CA TYR A 308 -2.09 -6.72 -0.01
C TYR A 308 -2.84 -5.44 -0.36
N GLY A 309 -3.61 -4.92 0.60
CA GLY A 309 -4.35 -3.67 0.39
C GLY A 309 -3.41 -2.48 0.50
N LEU A 310 -3.68 -1.43 -0.28
CA LEU A 310 -2.86 -0.22 -0.27
C LEU A 310 -2.82 0.50 1.10
N ALA A 311 -3.66 0.12 2.07
CA ALA A 311 -3.69 0.70 3.41
C ALA A 311 -3.49 -0.33 4.54
N THR A 312 -2.93 -1.51 4.26
CA THR A 312 -2.92 -2.63 5.22
C THR A 312 -1.60 -2.90 5.90
N GLN A 313 -0.49 -2.33 5.38
CA GLN A 313 0.82 -2.48 5.99
C GLN A 313 1.05 -1.37 7.02
N ALA A 314 1.71 -1.71 8.11
CA ALA A 314 2.01 -0.77 9.20
C ALA A 314 3.51 -0.49 9.34
N ASP A 315 4.37 -1.41 8.90
CA ASP A 315 5.82 -1.22 8.94
C ASP A 315 6.34 -0.53 7.68
N HIS A 316 7.49 0.12 7.82
CA HIS A 316 8.13 0.91 6.78
C HIS A 316 8.39 0.10 5.51
N THR A 317 8.97 -1.10 5.64
CA THR A 317 9.36 -1.94 4.50
C THR A 317 8.14 -2.43 3.74
N GLY A 318 7.09 -2.88 4.43
CA GLY A 318 5.83 -3.29 3.82
C GLY A 318 5.18 -2.16 3.03
N ILE A 319 5.16 -0.94 3.57
CA ILE A 319 4.57 0.24 2.91
C ILE A 319 5.41 0.68 1.71
N GLN A 320 6.74 0.63 1.82
CA GLN A 320 7.64 0.92 0.70
C GLN A 320 7.43 -0.04 -0.46
N ASN A 321 7.40 -1.35 -0.19
CA ASN A 321 7.15 -2.37 -1.22
C ASN A 321 5.78 -2.21 -1.88
N LEU A 322 4.74 -1.92 -1.09
CA LEU A 322 3.43 -1.57 -1.60
C LEU A 322 3.48 -0.35 -2.52
N GLY A 323 4.27 0.66 -2.20
CA GLY A 323 4.50 1.84 -3.04
C GLY A 323 5.14 1.48 -4.38
N TYR A 324 6.19 0.65 -4.37
CA TYR A 324 6.81 0.16 -5.60
C TYR A 324 5.82 -0.56 -6.52
N TRP A 325 4.97 -1.43 -5.97
CA TRP A 325 3.88 -2.06 -6.72
C TRP A 325 2.84 -1.03 -7.20
N ALA A 326 2.40 -0.14 -6.30
CA ALA A 326 1.39 0.88 -6.57
C ALA A 326 1.81 1.89 -7.64
N SER A 327 3.11 2.01 -7.95
CA SER A 327 3.61 2.78 -9.09
C SER A 327 2.92 2.37 -10.41
N GLY A 328 2.58 1.09 -10.56
CA GLY A 328 1.87 0.59 -11.72
C GLY A 328 0.44 1.12 -11.80
N PHE A 329 -0.24 1.18 -10.65
CA PHE A 329 -1.59 1.76 -10.56
C PHE A 329 -1.54 3.27 -10.81
N LEU A 330 -0.58 3.97 -10.19
CA LEU A 330 -0.38 5.41 -10.39
C LEU A 330 -0.18 5.75 -11.87
N ARG A 331 0.63 4.96 -12.57
CA ARG A 331 0.84 5.11 -14.01
C ARG A 331 -0.45 4.91 -14.81
N TYR A 332 -1.24 3.89 -14.46
CA TYR A 332 -2.57 3.69 -15.05
C TYR A 332 -3.50 4.89 -14.84
N LEU A 333 -3.54 5.47 -13.65
CA LEU A 333 -4.36 6.65 -13.34
C LEU A 333 -3.92 7.88 -14.15
N ARG A 334 -2.61 8.15 -14.20
CA ARG A 334 -2.03 9.22 -15.02
C ARG A 334 -2.42 9.07 -16.49
N ASP A 335 -2.29 7.87 -17.06
CA ASP A 335 -2.62 7.60 -18.45
C ASP A 335 -4.13 7.72 -18.72
N ALA A 336 -4.96 7.26 -17.79
CA ALA A 336 -6.42 7.44 -17.87
C ALA A 336 -6.84 8.91 -17.83
N ARG A 337 -6.08 9.77 -17.12
CA ARG A 337 -6.30 11.23 -17.11
C ARG A 337 -5.69 11.93 -18.32
N GLY A 338 -4.64 11.36 -18.93
CA GLY A 338 -3.94 11.93 -20.08
C GLY A 338 -3.08 13.16 -19.76
N SER A 339 -2.63 13.31 -18.50
CA SER A 339 -1.84 14.47 -18.07
C SER A 339 -0.84 14.12 -16.95
N ASP A 340 0.41 14.56 -17.11
CA ASP A 340 1.45 14.47 -16.08
C ASP A 340 1.13 15.32 -14.84
N ALA A 341 0.21 16.28 -14.96
CA ALA A 341 -0.27 17.06 -13.81
C ALA A 341 -1.03 16.19 -12.79
N PHE A 342 -1.41 14.94 -13.12
CA PHE A 342 -2.04 14.03 -12.16
C PHE A 342 -1.21 13.87 -10.89
N VAL A 343 0.09 13.60 -11.05
CA VAL A 343 0.98 13.38 -9.91
C VAL A 343 1.19 14.67 -9.13
N TYR A 344 1.25 15.82 -9.81
CA TYR A 344 1.28 17.12 -9.15
C TYR A 344 0.03 17.39 -8.31
N ASP A 345 -1.16 17.16 -8.87
CA ASP A 345 -2.43 17.35 -8.14
C ASP A 345 -2.55 16.41 -6.94
N LEU A 346 -2.05 15.18 -7.06
CA LEU A 346 -1.97 14.22 -5.96
C LEU A 346 -1.17 14.77 -4.78
N TRP A 347 0.03 15.31 -5.04
CA TRP A 347 0.86 15.92 -4.00
C TRP A 347 0.27 17.21 -3.43
N ARG A 348 -0.51 17.97 -4.21
CA ARG A 348 -1.30 19.09 -3.67
C ARG A 348 -2.40 18.63 -2.71
N ASN A 349 -3.06 17.52 -3.01
CA ASN A 349 -4.08 16.96 -2.12
C ASN A 349 -3.44 16.39 -0.84
N ILE A 350 -2.26 15.77 -0.91
CA ILE A 350 -1.46 15.42 0.27
C ILE A 350 -1.18 16.65 1.14
N GLN A 351 -0.72 17.75 0.52
CA GLN A 351 -0.44 18.99 1.25
C GLN A 351 -1.70 19.57 1.90
N ALA A 352 -2.84 19.53 1.22
CA ALA A 352 -4.12 20.03 1.72
C ALA A 352 -4.59 19.31 2.98
N GLN A 353 -4.29 18.01 3.13
CA GLN A 353 -4.63 17.25 4.35
C GLN A 353 -4.01 17.84 5.61
N GLY A 354 -2.87 18.54 5.52
CA GLY A 354 -2.24 19.24 6.65
C GLY A 354 -3.05 20.40 7.21
N THR A 355 -4.05 20.89 6.47
CA THR A 355 -4.93 22.00 6.87
C THR A 355 -6.34 21.54 7.21
N GLY A 356 -6.71 20.32 6.84
CA GLY A 356 -8.05 19.75 7.06
C GLY A 356 -8.21 19.10 8.44
N THR A 357 -9.45 18.74 8.78
CA THR A 357 -9.78 18.08 10.06
C THR A 357 -9.63 16.56 10.02
N SER A 358 -9.47 15.96 8.84
CA SER A 358 -9.31 14.52 8.62
C SER A 358 -7.89 14.02 8.96
N GLY A 359 -7.72 12.72 9.16
CA GLY A 359 -6.38 12.13 9.33
C GLY A 359 -5.57 12.14 8.04
N LEU A 360 -4.26 11.95 8.18
CA LEU A 360 -3.35 11.79 7.04
C LEU A 360 -3.59 10.42 6.39
N SER A 361 -3.75 10.39 5.08
CA SER A 361 -4.04 9.15 4.34
C SER A 361 -3.58 9.24 2.89
N ASP A 362 -2.72 8.31 2.48
CA ASP A 362 -2.34 8.08 1.08
C ASP A 362 -3.58 7.86 0.20
N LEU A 363 -4.42 6.89 0.60
CA LEU A 363 -5.61 6.53 -0.17
C LEU A 363 -6.65 7.65 -0.16
N GLY A 364 -6.76 8.41 0.93
CA GLY A 364 -7.58 9.62 0.96
C GLY A 364 -7.14 10.67 -0.07
N ALA A 365 -5.83 10.95 -0.15
CA ALA A 365 -5.30 11.89 -1.15
C ALA A 365 -5.56 11.39 -2.59
N LEU A 366 -5.42 10.08 -2.81
CA LEU A 366 -5.70 9.47 -4.09
C LEU A 366 -7.17 9.61 -4.49
N ILE A 367 -8.08 9.33 -3.56
CA ILE A 367 -9.54 9.46 -3.75
C ILE A 367 -9.94 10.89 -4.08
N ASP A 368 -9.39 11.87 -3.36
CA ASP A 368 -9.65 13.29 -3.61
C ASP A 368 -9.16 13.71 -5.00
N THR A 369 -8.00 13.18 -5.43
CA THR A 369 -7.42 13.46 -6.76
C THR A 369 -8.22 12.86 -7.90
N GLU A 370 -8.77 11.66 -7.67
CA GLU A 370 -9.64 10.95 -8.61
C GLU A 370 -11.08 11.49 -8.64
N GLY A 371 -11.44 12.35 -7.70
CA GLY A 371 -12.75 12.99 -7.61
C GLY A 371 -13.83 12.13 -6.94
N GLY A 372 -13.44 11.06 -6.23
CA GLY A 372 -14.36 10.29 -5.41
C GLY A 372 -14.05 8.79 -5.28
N MET A 373 -14.65 8.19 -4.26
CA MET A 373 -14.47 6.78 -3.89
C MET A 373 -14.89 5.83 -5.02
N THR A 374 -16.06 6.05 -5.62
CA THR A 374 -16.60 5.21 -6.71
C THR A 374 -15.68 5.18 -7.93
N THR A 375 -15.15 6.34 -8.33
CA THR A 375 -14.22 6.45 -9.46
C THR A 375 -12.91 5.71 -9.19
N THR A 376 -12.35 5.90 -7.99
CA THR A 376 -11.10 5.27 -7.56
C THR A 376 -11.23 3.75 -7.52
N SER A 377 -12.34 3.25 -6.96
CA SER A 377 -12.69 1.83 -6.91
C SER A 377 -12.80 1.22 -8.32
N ALA A 378 -13.56 1.86 -9.21
CA ALA A 378 -13.73 1.37 -10.58
C ALA A 378 -12.40 1.31 -11.35
N LYS A 379 -11.52 2.31 -11.15
CA LYS A 379 -10.20 2.35 -11.77
C LYS A 379 -9.25 1.30 -11.19
N TRP A 380 -9.33 1.02 -9.89
CA TRP A 380 -8.57 -0.08 -9.26
C TRP A 380 -8.93 -1.43 -9.86
N ILE A 381 -10.22 -1.74 -9.95
CA ILE A 381 -10.73 -2.99 -10.56
C ILE A 381 -10.25 -3.11 -12.00
N ALA A 382 -10.42 -2.04 -12.80
CA ALA A 382 -9.99 -2.02 -14.19
C ALA A 382 -8.47 -2.20 -14.36
N PHE A 383 -7.68 -1.64 -13.45
CA PHE A 383 -6.23 -1.80 -13.43
C PHE A 383 -5.82 -3.26 -13.18
N LEU A 384 -6.33 -3.88 -12.12
CA LEU A 384 -6.01 -5.27 -11.78
C LEU A 384 -6.43 -6.25 -12.88
N GLU A 385 -7.61 -6.07 -13.47
CA GLU A 385 -8.05 -6.89 -14.60
C GLU A 385 -7.08 -6.81 -15.78
N LYS A 386 -6.60 -5.60 -16.12
CA LYS A 386 -5.64 -5.40 -17.21
C LYS A 386 -4.27 -5.99 -16.89
N ALA A 387 -3.78 -5.79 -15.67
CA ALA A 387 -2.49 -6.31 -15.22
C ALA A 387 -2.47 -7.85 -15.19
N ALA A 388 -3.56 -8.48 -14.74
CA ALA A 388 -3.69 -9.94 -14.68
C ALA A 388 -3.81 -10.61 -16.08
N SER A 389 -4.31 -9.88 -17.08
CA SER A 389 -4.61 -10.42 -18.42
C SER A 389 -3.63 -10.00 -19.52
N LYS A 390 -2.51 -9.35 -19.17
CA LYS A 390 -1.54 -8.78 -20.13
C LYS A 390 -2.19 -7.81 -21.15
N SER A 391 -3.27 -7.15 -20.75
CA SER A 391 -4.03 -6.21 -21.61
C SER A 391 -3.82 -4.75 -21.21
N THR A 392 -2.81 -4.48 -20.40
CA THR A 392 -2.31 -3.12 -20.18
C THR A 392 -1.79 -2.53 -21.50
N ALA A 393 -1.67 -1.21 -21.55
CA ALA A 393 -0.98 -0.55 -22.66
C ALA A 393 0.56 -0.73 -22.61
N TYR A 394 1.07 -1.48 -21.62
CA TYR A 394 2.48 -1.60 -21.29
C TYR A 394 2.98 -3.01 -21.62
N SER A 395 3.29 -3.25 -22.90
CA SER A 395 3.63 -4.60 -23.39
C SER A 395 4.85 -5.25 -22.72
N ALA A 396 5.74 -4.44 -22.14
CA ALA A 396 6.91 -4.90 -21.39
C ALA A 396 6.56 -5.41 -19.98
N TRP A 397 5.36 -5.11 -19.46
CA TRP A 397 4.96 -5.57 -18.13
C TRP A 397 4.65 -7.07 -18.15
N PRO A 398 5.15 -7.83 -17.18
CA PRO A 398 4.74 -9.21 -17.00
C PRO A 398 3.28 -9.27 -16.53
N THR A 399 2.68 -10.44 -16.69
CA THR A 399 1.39 -10.75 -16.07
C THR A 399 1.56 -10.92 -14.56
N LEU A 400 0.52 -10.56 -13.80
CA LEU A 400 0.51 -10.83 -12.36
C LEU A 400 0.72 -12.32 -12.07
N PRO A 401 1.57 -12.67 -11.09
CA PRO A 401 1.72 -14.05 -10.66
C PRO A 401 0.40 -14.52 -10.03
N SER A 402 0.00 -15.76 -10.35
CA SER A 402 -1.18 -16.36 -9.73
C SER A 402 -0.92 -16.61 -8.25
N SER A 403 -1.86 -16.19 -7.39
CA SER A 403 -1.91 -16.55 -5.96
C SER A 403 -1.93 -18.06 -5.78
N ILE A 404 -2.74 -18.76 -6.59
CA ILE A 404 -2.85 -20.23 -6.59
C ILE A 404 -2.91 -20.72 -8.04
N THR A 405 -2.13 -21.76 -8.34
CA THR A 405 -2.25 -22.54 -9.58
C THR A 405 -2.69 -23.96 -9.25
N THR A 406 -3.80 -24.40 -9.83
CA THR A 406 -4.37 -25.74 -9.68
C THR A 406 -4.28 -26.48 -11.02
N TYR A 407 -3.92 -27.76 -10.96
CA TYR A 407 -3.94 -28.67 -12.11
C TYR A 407 -5.12 -29.62 -11.97
N LEU A 408 -5.90 -29.84 -13.03
CA LEU A 408 -7.06 -30.73 -12.96
C LEU A 408 -6.68 -32.19 -12.72
N LYS A 409 -5.45 -32.60 -13.07
CA LYS A 409 -4.95 -33.92 -12.73
C LYS A 409 -3.58 -33.85 -12.07
N THR A 410 -3.45 -34.42 -10.88
CA THR A 410 -2.17 -34.59 -10.19
C THR A 410 -1.92 -36.08 -9.89
N PRO A 411 -0.66 -36.49 -9.67
CA PRO A 411 -0.37 -37.87 -9.25
C PRO A 411 -1.00 -38.24 -7.90
N ALA A 412 -1.17 -37.27 -7.00
CA ALA A 412 -1.71 -37.52 -5.66
C ALA A 412 -3.24 -37.63 -5.66
N ASP A 413 -3.91 -36.76 -6.43
CA ASP A 413 -5.36 -36.58 -6.34
C ASP A 413 -6.14 -37.19 -7.51
N GLY A 414 -5.45 -37.65 -8.55
CA GLY A 414 -6.09 -38.08 -9.79
C GLY A 414 -6.75 -36.91 -10.53
N TYR A 415 -7.70 -37.22 -11.41
CA TYR A 415 -8.46 -36.22 -12.17
C TYR A 415 -9.62 -35.67 -11.34
N ARG A 416 -9.69 -34.35 -11.20
CA ARG A 416 -10.76 -33.61 -10.51
C ARG A 416 -11.47 -32.71 -11.51
N PRO A 417 -12.76 -32.93 -11.82
CA PRO A 417 -13.53 -32.09 -12.73
C PRO A 417 -14.02 -30.78 -12.06
N TYR A 418 -13.21 -30.23 -11.15
CA TYR A 418 -13.50 -28.98 -10.46
C TYR A 418 -12.24 -28.34 -9.85
N ALA A 419 -12.30 -27.03 -9.62
CA ALA A 419 -11.38 -26.25 -8.81
C ALA A 419 -12.18 -25.22 -7.99
N ILE A 420 -11.77 -25.03 -6.72
CA ILE A 420 -12.39 -24.07 -5.80
C ILE A 420 -11.28 -23.22 -5.22
N PHE A 421 -11.46 -21.92 -5.25
CA PHE A 421 -10.54 -20.95 -4.67
C PHE A 421 -11.27 -20.08 -3.68
N SER A 422 -10.66 -19.82 -2.54
CA SER A 422 -11.24 -18.98 -1.49
C SER A 422 -10.13 -18.26 -0.74
N ASP A 423 -10.16 -16.93 -0.75
CA ASP A 423 -9.19 -16.09 -0.03
C ASP A 423 -9.89 -14.87 0.57
N SER A 424 -9.40 -14.43 1.72
CA SER A 424 -9.74 -13.12 2.27
C SER A 424 -8.95 -12.04 1.52
N ILE A 425 -9.65 -11.05 0.95
CA ILE A 425 -9.06 -9.99 0.13
C ILE A 425 -9.32 -8.64 0.81
N MET A 426 -8.26 -7.88 1.07
CA MET A 426 -8.34 -6.54 1.70
C MET A 426 -8.79 -5.48 0.69
N PRO A 427 -9.37 -4.35 1.14
CA PRO A 427 -9.68 -3.22 0.26
C PRO A 427 -8.47 -2.77 -0.58
N PHE A 428 -8.69 -2.43 -1.84
CA PHE A 428 -7.64 -2.10 -2.80
C PHE A 428 -6.54 -3.19 -2.92
N SER A 429 -6.96 -4.45 -2.98
CA SER A 429 -6.11 -5.61 -3.29
C SER A 429 -6.83 -6.59 -4.23
N GLY A 430 -6.18 -7.70 -4.60
CA GLY A 430 -6.80 -8.73 -5.42
C GLY A 430 -6.21 -10.13 -5.28
N ARG A 431 -6.79 -11.09 -5.99
CA ARG A 431 -6.30 -12.46 -6.15
C ARG A 431 -6.39 -12.88 -7.60
N VAL A 432 -5.37 -13.58 -8.08
CA VAL A 432 -5.35 -14.20 -9.41
C VAL A 432 -5.25 -15.70 -9.22
N TRP A 433 -6.31 -16.43 -9.53
CA TRP A 433 -6.32 -17.89 -9.47
C TRP A 433 -6.26 -18.48 -10.86
N LYS A 434 -5.48 -19.55 -11.01
CA LYS A 434 -5.27 -20.20 -12.31
C LYS A 434 -5.59 -21.69 -12.23
N VAL A 435 -6.41 -22.17 -13.15
CA VAL A 435 -6.65 -23.59 -13.40
C VAL A 435 -5.96 -23.98 -14.69
N ILE A 436 -5.14 -25.02 -14.65
CA ILE A 436 -4.49 -25.61 -15.82
C ILE A 436 -5.20 -26.91 -16.15
N PHE A 437 -5.77 -26.98 -17.35
CA PHE A 437 -6.50 -28.13 -17.89
C PHE A 437 -5.50 -29.11 -18.50
N ASN A 438 -4.55 -29.59 -17.70
CA ASN A 438 -3.43 -30.43 -18.13
C ASN A 438 -3.86 -31.82 -18.61
N TYR A 439 -5.08 -32.24 -18.28
CA TYR A 439 -5.72 -33.47 -18.73
C TYR A 439 -7.23 -33.25 -18.75
N LEU A 440 -7.90 -33.75 -19.79
CA LEU A 440 -9.36 -33.82 -19.88
C LEU A 440 -9.77 -35.23 -20.29
N GLU A 441 -10.84 -35.74 -19.70
CA GLU A 441 -11.48 -36.94 -20.22
C GLU A 441 -12.27 -36.63 -21.50
N SER A 442 -12.55 -37.67 -22.28
CA SER A 442 -13.28 -37.52 -23.55
C SER A 442 -14.68 -36.94 -23.29
N GLY A 443 -14.93 -35.74 -23.81
CA GLY A 443 -16.22 -35.03 -23.66
C GLY A 443 -16.24 -33.97 -22.56
N ASP A 444 -15.20 -33.87 -21.72
CA ASP A 444 -15.11 -32.89 -20.63
C ASP A 444 -14.66 -31.49 -21.15
N THR A 445 -15.34 -31.00 -22.19
CA THR A 445 -14.97 -29.76 -22.89
C THR A 445 -15.69 -28.52 -22.38
N ASP A 446 -16.86 -28.66 -21.77
CA ASP A 446 -17.71 -27.55 -21.35
C ASP A 446 -17.74 -27.43 -19.84
N TRP A 447 -17.54 -26.21 -19.36
CA TRP A 447 -17.29 -25.88 -17.96
C TRP A 447 -18.04 -24.61 -17.57
N ALA A 448 -18.30 -24.45 -16.28
CA ALA A 448 -18.93 -23.28 -15.71
C ALA A 448 -18.08 -22.71 -14.58
N ALA A 449 -18.07 -21.37 -14.48
CA ALA A 449 -17.49 -20.67 -13.34
C ALA A 449 -18.57 -19.91 -12.57
N VAL A 450 -18.54 -20.01 -11.25
CA VAL A 450 -19.44 -19.30 -10.34
C VAL A 450 -18.61 -18.60 -9.26
N ALA A 451 -18.83 -17.30 -9.10
CA ALA A 451 -18.35 -16.59 -7.91
C ALA A 451 -19.37 -16.74 -6.78
N LYS A 452 -18.92 -16.96 -5.54
CA LYS A 452 -19.79 -16.73 -4.38
C LYS A 452 -19.82 -15.26 -4.04
N GLU A 453 -20.88 -14.88 -3.33
CA GLU A 453 -21.05 -13.53 -2.86
C GLU A 453 -19.93 -13.09 -1.94
N ALA A 454 -19.44 -11.91 -2.25
CA ALA A 454 -18.61 -11.10 -1.40
C ALA A 454 -18.96 -9.66 -1.78
N ASP A 455 -19.47 -8.89 -0.82
CA ASP A 455 -19.73 -7.48 -1.01
C ASP A 455 -18.44 -6.80 -1.50
N ASN A 456 -18.56 -5.87 -2.44
CA ASN A 456 -17.43 -5.07 -2.96
C ASN A 456 -16.30 -5.84 -3.69
N ILE A 457 -16.48 -7.13 -4.01
CA ILE A 457 -15.55 -7.88 -4.86
C ILE A 457 -16.05 -7.94 -6.31
N SER A 458 -15.20 -7.52 -7.25
CA SER A 458 -15.41 -7.72 -8.68
C SER A 458 -14.62 -8.92 -9.18
N TYR A 459 -15.25 -9.73 -10.03
CA TYR A 459 -14.67 -10.96 -10.57
C TYR A 459 -14.65 -10.93 -12.10
N ALA A 460 -13.52 -11.30 -12.69
CA ALA A 460 -13.37 -11.47 -14.13
C ALA A 460 -12.69 -12.78 -14.49
N LEU A 461 -13.14 -13.41 -15.58
CA LEU A 461 -12.65 -14.69 -16.04
C LEU A 461 -11.98 -14.55 -17.41
N TYR A 462 -10.82 -15.19 -17.55
CA TYR A 462 -10.01 -15.19 -18.76
C TYR A 462 -9.61 -16.62 -19.12
N LYS A 463 -9.58 -16.91 -20.42
CA LYS A 463 -9.03 -18.15 -20.97
C LYS A 463 -7.66 -17.88 -21.57
N ILE A 464 -6.71 -18.77 -21.33
CA ILE A 464 -5.42 -18.80 -22.00
C ILE A 464 -5.41 -20.06 -22.87
N SER A 465 -5.51 -19.86 -24.18
CA SER A 465 -5.39 -20.96 -25.14
C SER A 465 -3.96 -21.10 -25.65
N SER A 466 -3.58 -22.35 -25.95
CA SER A 466 -2.24 -22.65 -26.47
C SER A 466 -1.94 -21.77 -27.70
N GLY A 467 -0.89 -20.95 -27.60
CA GLY A 467 -0.43 -20.06 -28.69
C GLY A 467 -1.24 -18.78 -28.96
N THR A 468 -2.33 -18.50 -28.23
CA THR A 468 -3.26 -17.38 -28.56
C THR A 468 -3.40 -16.30 -27.47
N GLY A 469 -2.71 -16.43 -26.34
CA GLY A 469 -2.72 -15.42 -25.27
C GLY A 469 -4.02 -15.42 -24.47
N TYR A 470 -4.31 -14.32 -23.76
CA TYR A 470 -5.48 -14.16 -22.91
C TYR A 470 -6.71 -13.73 -23.72
N THR A 471 -7.83 -14.43 -23.52
CA THR A 471 -9.16 -14.06 -24.04
C THR A 471 -10.10 -13.86 -22.87
N ARG A 472 -10.77 -12.70 -22.79
CA ARG A 472 -11.76 -12.44 -21.74
C ARG A 472 -13.01 -13.27 -21.98
N LEU A 473 -13.40 -14.09 -21.01
CA LEU A 473 -14.64 -14.87 -21.05
C LEU A 473 -15.83 -14.04 -20.55
N GLY A 474 -15.64 -13.24 -19.51
CA GLY A 474 -16.70 -12.40 -18.95
C GLY A 474 -16.41 -11.94 -17.52
N ALA A 475 -17.30 -11.11 -16.97
CA ALA A 475 -17.36 -10.87 -15.54
C ALA A 475 -18.19 -11.99 -14.86
N LEU A 476 -17.84 -12.38 -13.64
CA LEU A 476 -18.68 -13.30 -12.87
C LEU A 476 -19.64 -12.48 -12.01
N THR A 477 -20.94 -12.67 -12.23
CA THR A 477 -21.96 -12.17 -11.31
C THR A 477 -22.13 -13.21 -10.21
N PRO A 478 -22.02 -12.85 -8.92
CA PRO A 478 -22.18 -13.79 -7.83
C PRO A 478 -23.44 -14.64 -7.97
N GLY A 479 -23.27 -15.95 -7.86
CA GLY A 479 -24.37 -16.92 -8.02
C GLY A 479 -24.89 -17.11 -9.44
N THR A 480 -24.31 -16.48 -10.48
CA THR A 480 -24.68 -16.74 -11.88
C THR A 480 -23.55 -17.50 -12.58
N PRO A 481 -23.79 -18.72 -13.10
CA PRO A 481 -22.78 -19.48 -13.82
C PRO A 481 -22.41 -18.81 -15.15
N LEU A 482 -21.11 -18.62 -15.36
CA LEU A 482 -20.55 -18.26 -16.67
C LEU A 482 -20.02 -19.53 -17.33
N HIS A 483 -20.70 -19.97 -18.39
CA HIS A 483 -20.34 -21.15 -19.17
C HIS A 483 -19.26 -20.84 -20.21
N PHE A 484 -18.32 -21.77 -20.42
CA PHE A 484 -17.23 -21.66 -21.38
C PHE A 484 -16.68 -23.03 -21.76
N SER A 485 -15.98 -23.10 -22.90
CA SER A 485 -15.35 -24.34 -23.36
C SER A 485 -13.81 -24.28 -23.30
N VAL A 486 -13.18 -25.41 -23.00
CA VAL A 486 -11.73 -25.60 -22.87
C VAL A 486 -11.25 -26.82 -23.65
N GLY A 487 -10.02 -26.74 -24.16
CA GLY A 487 -9.27 -27.86 -24.69
C GLY A 487 -8.16 -28.29 -23.73
N GLN A 488 -7.63 -29.50 -23.94
CA GLN A 488 -6.51 -29.99 -23.15
C GLN A 488 -5.28 -29.09 -23.37
N GLY A 489 -4.69 -28.62 -22.27
CA GLY A 489 -3.56 -27.68 -22.26
C GLY A 489 -3.97 -26.21 -22.16
N ASP A 490 -5.27 -25.88 -22.26
CA ASP A 490 -5.75 -24.54 -21.94
C ASP A 490 -5.57 -24.25 -20.44
N ALA A 491 -5.60 -22.97 -20.08
CA ALA A 491 -5.75 -22.52 -18.71
C ALA A 491 -6.88 -21.51 -18.59
N VAL A 492 -7.48 -21.43 -17.41
CA VAL A 492 -8.48 -20.41 -17.05
C VAL A 492 -7.96 -19.63 -15.85
N VAL A 493 -8.10 -18.31 -15.91
CA VAL A 493 -7.67 -17.38 -14.88
C VAL A 493 -8.87 -16.62 -14.35
N ALA A 494 -9.11 -16.70 -13.05
CA ALA A 494 -10.08 -15.90 -12.34
C ALA A 494 -9.36 -14.77 -11.59
N VAL A 495 -9.81 -13.54 -11.80
CA VAL A 495 -9.29 -12.34 -11.15
C VAL A 495 -10.36 -11.82 -10.20
N ALA A 496 -10.06 -11.76 -8.91
CA ALA A 496 -10.90 -11.13 -7.91
C ALA A 496 -10.24 -9.81 -7.46
N SER A 497 -11.01 -8.73 -7.47
CA SER A 497 -10.53 -7.38 -7.12
C SER A 497 -11.44 -6.79 -6.05
N ASN A 498 -10.88 -6.39 -4.92
CA ASN A 498 -11.63 -5.71 -3.87
C ASN A 498 -11.55 -4.19 -4.08
N GLY A 499 -12.69 -3.58 -4.40
CA GLY A 499 -12.84 -2.15 -4.61
C GLY A 499 -13.51 -1.42 -3.43
N ASP A 500 -13.57 -2.04 -2.24
CA ASP A 500 -14.21 -1.43 -1.07
C ASP A 500 -13.51 -0.11 -0.68
N THR A 501 -14.32 0.91 -0.41
CA THR A 501 -13.88 2.26 -0.04
C THR A 501 -14.29 2.63 1.39
N SER A 502 -14.74 1.66 2.18
CA SER A 502 -15.14 1.86 3.57
C SER A 502 -13.91 2.12 4.44
N TYR A 503 -13.75 3.36 4.91
CA TYR A 503 -12.70 3.74 5.85
C TYR A 503 -12.83 2.91 7.15
N PRO A 504 -11.74 2.37 7.74
CA PRO A 504 -10.32 2.65 7.48
C PRO A 504 -9.65 1.78 6.39
N TYR A 505 -10.42 1.18 5.47
CA TYR A 505 -9.91 0.34 4.37
C TYR A 505 -9.25 -0.96 4.85
N GLN A 506 -9.76 -1.52 5.95
CA GLN A 506 -9.20 -2.71 6.60
C GLN A 506 -10.16 -3.90 6.63
N THR A 507 -11.42 -3.73 6.22
CA THR A 507 -12.40 -4.83 6.23
C THR A 507 -12.17 -5.75 5.04
N ALA A 508 -11.59 -6.91 5.32
CA ALA A 508 -11.40 -7.94 4.31
C ALA A 508 -12.71 -8.62 3.93
N HIS A 509 -12.87 -8.95 2.66
CA HIS A 509 -14.01 -9.73 2.15
C HIS A 509 -13.55 -11.08 1.63
N LEU A 510 -14.30 -12.13 1.95
CA LEU A 510 -13.99 -13.50 1.52
C LEU A 510 -14.39 -13.68 0.06
N ALA A 511 -13.43 -13.66 -0.84
CA ALA A 511 -13.67 -13.92 -2.25
C ALA A 511 -13.63 -15.43 -2.53
N THR A 512 -14.57 -15.95 -3.31
CA THR A 512 -14.58 -17.37 -3.70
C THR A 512 -15.00 -17.54 -5.15
N VAL A 513 -14.23 -18.31 -5.91
CA VAL A 513 -14.58 -18.71 -7.27
C VAL A 513 -14.50 -20.23 -7.38
N GLN A 514 -15.49 -20.80 -8.03
CA GLN A 514 -15.53 -22.20 -8.42
C GLN A 514 -15.50 -22.32 -9.93
N ILE A 515 -14.78 -23.31 -10.42
CA ILE A 515 -14.78 -23.72 -11.82
C ILE A 515 -15.08 -25.21 -11.82
N ARG A 516 -16.17 -25.62 -12.46
CA ARG A 516 -16.64 -27.02 -12.48
C ARG A 516 -17.00 -27.45 -13.89
N LEU A 517 -16.92 -28.75 -14.15
CA LEU A 517 -17.44 -29.34 -15.37
C LEU A 517 -18.93 -29.05 -15.50
N ASP A 518 -19.39 -28.75 -16.72
CA ASP A 518 -20.80 -28.51 -16.97
C ASP A 518 -21.63 -29.80 -16.74
N GLY A 519 -22.82 -29.65 -16.16
CA GLY A 519 -23.64 -30.77 -15.69
C GLY A 519 -23.40 -31.23 -14.24
N GLU A 520 -22.37 -30.72 -13.56
CA GLU A 520 -22.21 -30.85 -12.11
C GLU A 520 -23.04 -29.78 -11.36
N PRO A 521 -23.40 -29.99 -10.06
CA PRO A 521 -24.04 -28.96 -9.27
C PRO A 521 -23.15 -27.72 -9.14
N GLN A 522 -23.73 -26.55 -9.39
CA GLN A 522 -23.05 -25.25 -9.38
C GLN A 522 -23.09 -24.58 -8.00
N TYR A 523 -24.08 -24.90 -7.17
CA TYR A 523 -24.23 -24.29 -5.83
C TYR A 523 -23.94 -25.24 -4.65
N CYS A 524 -23.98 -26.56 -4.88
CA CYS A 524 -23.82 -27.59 -3.86
C CYS A 524 -22.47 -28.30 -3.97
N LEU A 525 -21.46 -27.77 -3.27
CA LEU A 525 -20.05 -28.07 -3.52
C LEU A 525 -19.50 -29.33 -2.87
N ASP A 526 -20.18 -29.77 -1.83
CA ASP A 526 -19.96 -31.04 -1.14
C ASP A 526 -20.37 -32.23 -2.00
N VAL A 527 -21.24 -32.03 -2.98
CA VAL A 527 -21.62 -33.09 -3.92
C VAL A 527 -20.40 -33.50 -4.74
N PRO A 528 -19.96 -34.77 -4.61
CA PRO A 528 -18.85 -35.27 -5.41
C PRO A 528 -19.22 -35.31 -6.88
N PRO A 529 -18.24 -35.14 -7.78
CA PRO A 529 -18.52 -35.05 -9.19
C PRO A 529 -19.04 -36.38 -9.77
N ARG A 530 -19.73 -36.29 -10.90
CA ARG A 530 -20.26 -37.39 -11.73
C ARG A 530 -21.35 -38.19 -11.06
N TRP A 531 -22.02 -37.59 -10.09
CA TRP A 531 -23.18 -38.20 -9.49
C TRP A 531 -24.38 -38.12 -10.43
N PRO A 532 -25.26 -39.13 -10.45
CA PRO A 532 -26.36 -39.20 -11.39
C PRO A 532 -27.23 -37.93 -11.37
N MET A 533 -27.27 -37.25 -12.51
CA MET A 533 -28.10 -36.08 -12.74
C MET A 533 -29.35 -36.47 -13.52
N GLN A 534 -30.50 -35.96 -13.08
CA GLN A 534 -31.77 -36.06 -13.77
C GLN A 534 -32.23 -34.66 -14.16
N TYR A 535 -32.64 -34.49 -15.41
CA TYR A 535 -33.17 -33.24 -15.95
C TYR A 535 -34.66 -33.40 -16.26
N VAL A 536 -35.50 -32.57 -15.64
CA VAL A 536 -36.95 -32.53 -15.87
C VAL A 536 -37.39 -31.09 -16.08
N GLY A 537 -37.56 -30.71 -17.36
CA GLY A 537 -37.79 -29.30 -17.71
C GLY A 537 -36.66 -28.44 -17.17
N SER A 538 -36.97 -27.32 -16.51
CA SER A 538 -35.94 -26.40 -16.02
C SER A 538 -35.26 -26.79 -14.69
N VAL A 539 -35.51 -28.02 -14.22
CA VAL A 539 -35.01 -28.54 -12.94
C VAL A 539 -33.95 -29.61 -13.16
N ARG A 540 -32.81 -29.45 -12.48
CA ARG A 540 -31.70 -30.40 -12.40
C ARG A 540 -31.65 -30.97 -11.00
N THR A 541 -31.60 -32.29 -10.89
CA THR A 541 -31.54 -32.98 -9.60
C THR A 541 -30.41 -34.00 -9.62
N TRP A 542 -29.53 -33.93 -8.62
CA TRP A 542 -28.44 -34.89 -8.44
C TRP A 542 -28.77 -35.82 -7.28
N LYS A 543 -28.46 -37.11 -7.44
CA LYS A 543 -28.77 -38.15 -6.45
C LYS A 543 -27.52 -38.86 -5.98
N HIS A 544 -27.53 -39.27 -4.71
CA HIS A 544 -26.48 -40.09 -4.14
C HIS A 544 -26.27 -41.37 -4.95
N LEU A 545 -25.02 -41.71 -5.29
CA LEU A 545 -24.68 -42.89 -6.11
C LEU A 545 -25.27 -44.18 -5.54
N THR A 546 -25.06 -44.40 -4.24
CA THR A 546 -25.52 -45.59 -3.50
C THR A 546 -26.95 -45.47 -2.98
N TYR A 547 -27.24 -44.48 -2.13
CA TYR A 547 -28.51 -44.35 -1.40
C TYR A 547 -29.67 -43.74 -2.21
N ARG A 548 -29.38 -43.13 -3.36
CA ARG A 548 -30.35 -42.56 -4.32
C ARG A 548 -31.24 -41.41 -3.80
N HIS A 549 -31.03 -40.91 -2.58
CA HIS A 549 -31.65 -39.65 -2.13
C HIS A 549 -31.08 -38.46 -2.90
N VAL A 550 -31.83 -37.35 -2.92
CA VAL A 550 -31.42 -36.10 -3.58
C VAL A 550 -30.32 -35.44 -2.76
N VAL A 551 -29.26 -34.99 -3.43
CA VAL A 551 -28.15 -34.26 -2.80
C VAL A 551 -28.01 -32.81 -3.28
N ALA A 552 -28.55 -32.53 -4.46
CA ALA A 552 -28.71 -31.17 -4.96
C ALA A 552 -29.94 -31.07 -5.86
N GLU A 553 -30.59 -29.92 -5.82
CA GLU A 553 -31.61 -29.52 -6.77
C GLU A 553 -31.35 -28.09 -7.21
N GLU A 554 -31.38 -27.83 -8.51
CA GLU A 554 -31.20 -26.51 -9.08
C GLU A 554 -32.26 -26.26 -10.14
N ARG A 555 -32.91 -25.11 -10.08
CA ARG A 555 -33.90 -24.69 -11.06
C ARG A 555 -33.49 -23.40 -11.72
N TYR A 556 -33.72 -23.36 -13.03
CA TYR A 556 -33.43 -22.22 -13.88
C TYR A 556 -34.71 -21.72 -14.57
N ASP A 557 -34.71 -20.47 -15.00
CA ASP A 557 -35.78 -19.87 -15.83
C ASP A 557 -35.57 -20.12 -17.32
N ASN A 558 -34.39 -20.66 -17.68
CA ASN A 558 -33.97 -20.89 -19.06
C ASN A 558 -33.23 -22.21 -19.25
N ASP A 559 -33.22 -22.67 -20.50
CA ASP A 559 -32.66 -23.97 -20.88
C ASP A 559 -31.12 -23.99 -20.81
N ASP A 560 -30.47 -22.84 -21.04
CA ASP A 560 -29.01 -22.65 -21.02
C ASP A 560 -28.43 -22.49 -19.60
N SER A 561 -29.25 -22.58 -18.54
CA SER A 561 -28.76 -22.58 -17.15
C SER A 561 -28.06 -21.29 -16.71
N THR A 562 -28.39 -20.16 -17.33
CA THR A 562 -27.78 -18.86 -17.01
C THR A 562 -28.66 -17.99 -16.12
N LYS A 563 -29.92 -18.40 -15.86
CA LYS A 563 -30.86 -17.70 -14.98
C LYS A 563 -31.35 -18.60 -13.84
N PRO A 564 -30.59 -18.74 -12.74
CA PRO A 564 -31.04 -19.52 -11.61
C PRO A 564 -32.29 -18.89 -10.98
N ILE A 565 -33.20 -19.72 -10.48
CA ILE A 565 -34.37 -19.32 -9.70
C ILE A 565 -34.20 -19.79 -8.25
N PHE A 566 -33.79 -21.05 -8.08
CA PHE A 566 -33.48 -21.59 -6.76
C PHE A 566 -32.47 -22.73 -6.83
N ALA A 567 -31.78 -22.96 -5.72
CA ALA A 567 -30.92 -24.09 -5.49
C ALA A 567 -31.14 -24.62 -4.06
N VAL A 568 -31.17 -25.93 -3.89
CA VAL A 568 -31.25 -26.59 -2.60
C VAL A 568 -30.12 -27.62 -2.52
N CYS A 569 -29.32 -27.51 -1.47
CA CYS A 569 -28.30 -28.49 -1.15
C CYS A 569 -28.74 -29.31 0.05
N TYR A 570 -28.44 -30.60 -0.02
CA TYR A 570 -28.70 -31.56 1.03
C TYR A 570 -27.36 -32.12 1.53
N ASP A 571 -27.31 -32.51 2.79
CA ASP A 571 -26.19 -33.27 3.32
C ASP A 571 -26.01 -34.54 2.51
N VAL A 572 -24.77 -34.78 2.09
CA VAL A 572 -24.45 -35.87 1.16
C VAL A 572 -24.77 -37.23 1.79
N GLU A 573 -24.53 -37.41 3.07
CA GLU A 573 -24.68 -38.69 3.76
C GLU A 573 -26.13 -38.91 4.23
N THR A 574 -26.75 -37.91 4.85
CA THR A 574 -28.08 -38.05 5.46
C THR A 574 -29.23 -37.74 4.49
N GLY A 575 -28.99 -36.92 3.47
CA GLY A 575 -30.02 -36.41 2.58
C GLY A 575 -30.91 -35.33 3.19
N GLU A 576 -30.54 -34.81 4.36
CA GLU A 576 -31.25 -33.72 5.02
C GLU A 576 -30.92 -32.37 4.37
N ARG A 577 -31.91 -31.49 4.22
CA ARG A 577 -31.68 -30.16 3.64
C ARG A 577 -30.72 -29.36 4.53
N ARG A 578 -29.77 -28.68 3.90
CA ARG A 578 -28.74 -27.87 4.59
C ARG A 578 -28.64 -26.43 4.10
N LEU A 579 -28.98 -26.17 2.83
CA LEU A 579 -28.84 -24.84 2.23
C LEU A 579 -29.94 -24.62 1.20
N GLY A 580 -30.54 -23.44 1.22
CA GLY A 580 -31.44 -22.94 0.18
C GLY A 580 -30.95 -21.59 -0.32
N ILE A 581 -30.97 -21.41 -1.63
CA ILE A 581 -30.63 -20.16 -2.29
C ILE A 581 -31.70 -19.84 -3.31
N THR A 582 -32.07 -18.56 -3.42
CA THR A 582 -33.03 -18.05 -4.42
C THR A 582 -32.46 -16.82 -5.10
N TRP A 583 -32.95 -16.54 -6.31
CA TRP A 583 -32.51 -15.42 -7.14
C TRP A 583 -33.70 -14.70 -7.78
N TYR A 584 -33.55 -13.40 -7.93
CA TYR A 584 -34.41 -12.56 -8.76
C TYR A 584 -34.19 -12.87 -10.25
N LEU A 585 -35.15 -12.49 -11.10
CA LEU A 585 -35.08 -12.67 -12.55
C LEU A 585 -33.95 -11.87 -13.23
N ASN A 586 -33.37 -10.92 -12.51
CA ASN A 586 -32.18 -10.17 -12.95
C ASN A 586 -30.87 -10.87 -12.57
N ASN A 587 -30.93 -12.13 -12.12
CA ASN A 587 -29.82 -12.99 -11.69
C ASN A 587 -29.08 -12.52 -10.43
N LYS A 588 -29.58 -11.50 -9.73
CA LYS A 588 -29.10 -11.16 -8.39
C LYS A 588 -29.78 -12.07 -7.38
N LYS A 589 -29.04 -12.45 -6.35
CA LYS A 589 -29.55 -13.32 -5.30
C LYS A 589 -30.66 -12.61 -4.53
N GLU A 590 -31.68 -13.36 -4.15
CA GLU A 590 -32.82 -12.89 -3.37
C GLU A 590 -32.66 -13.26 -1.90
N SER A 591 -32.36 -14.53 -1.60
CA SER A 591 -32.13 -15.00 -0.24
C SER A 591 -31.22 -16.24 -0.16
N GLN A 592 -30.59 -16.42 1.01
CA GLN A 592 -29.86 -17.62 1.41
C GLN A 592 -30.28 -18.03 2.82
N ILE A 593 -30.53 -19.32 2.99
CA ILE A 593 -31.01 -19.89 4.25
C ILE A 593 -30.26 -21.18 4.55
N GLU A 594 -29.73 -21.30 5.76
CA GLU A 594 -29.18 -22.55 6.27
C GLU A 594 -30.26 -23.38 7.00
N TYR A 595 -30.13 -24.70 6.89
CA TYR A 595 -31.09 -25.67 7.39
C TYR A 595 -30.41 -26.77 8.20
N LYS A 596 -31.18 -27.36 9.11
CA LYS A 596 -30.86 -28.62 9.77
C LYS A 596 -32.05 -29.55 9.58
N GLY A 597 -32.08 -30.26 8.45
CA GLY A 597 -33.27 -30.97 8.00
C GLY A 597 -34.34 -29.99 7.53
N ASP A 598 -35.58 -30.12 8.01
CA ASP A 598 -36.70 -29.30 7.54
C ASP A 598 -36.87 -27.96 8.28
N ILE A 599 -35.99 -27.62 9.22
CA ILE A 599 -36.06 -26.39 10.02
C ILE A 599 -34.90 -25.44 9.69
N TYR A 600 -35.16 -24.13 9.79
CA TYR A 600 -34.13 -23.10 9.65
C TYR A 600 -33.13 -23.19 10.80
N HIS A 601 -31.85 -23.22 10.47
CA HIS A 601 -30.78 -23.34 11.45
C HIS A 601 -29.50 -22.80 10.82
N GLY A 602 -28.96 -21.71 11.37
CA GLY A 602 -27.80 -21.02 10.82
C GLY A 602 -28.11 -19.63 10.26
N ALA A 603 -27.27 -19.15 9.35
CA ALA A 603 -27.42 -17.81 8.78
C ALA A 603 -28.61 -17.71 7.82
N TYR A 604 -29.35 -16.60 7.93
CA TYR A 604 -30.36 -16.16 6.98
C TYR A 604 -29.96 -14.78 6.44
N LYS A 605 -29.89 -14.67 5.12
CA LYS A 605 -29.58 -13.42 4.43
C LYS A 605 -30.56 -13.16 3.30
N LYS A 606 -30.96 -11.91 3.13
CA LYS A 606 -31.85 -11.45 2.07
C LYS A 606 -31.32 -10.17 1.46
N TRP A 607 -31.53 -10.00 0.16
CA TRP A 607 -31.07 -8.83 -0.60
C TRP A 607 -32.22 -8.18 -1.35
N TRP A 608 -32.06 -6.89 -1.61
CA TRP A 608 -32.90 -6.14 -2.54
C TRP A 608 -32.61 -6.54 -3.99
N GLU A 609 -33.53 -6.27 -4.91
CA GLU A 609 -33.35 -6.57 -6.34
C GLU A 609 -32.16 -5.81 -6.94
N ASN A 610 -31.71 -4.70 -6.32
CA ASN A 610 -30.49 -4.02 -6.71
C ASN A 610 -29.20 -4.70 -6.21
N GLY A 611 -29.29 -5.76 -5.40
CA GLY A 611 -28.17 -6.53 -4.84
C GLY A 611 -27.67 -6.03 -3.49
N ASN A 612 -28.20 -4.92 -2.97
CA ASN A 612 -27.84 -4.44 -1.64
C ASN A 612 -28.44 -5.37 -0.56
N PRO A 613 -27.76 -5.56 0.58
CA PRO A 613 -28.32 -6.30 1.71
C PRO A 613 -29.68 -5.73 2.12
N TRP A 614 -30.63 -6.60 2.49
CA TRP A 614 -31.92 -6.22 3.04
C TRP A 614 -32.02 -6.69 4.49
N ASP A 615 -31.78 -7.98 4.76
CA ASP A 615 -31.79 -8.58 6.09
C ASP A 615 -30.58 -9.51 6.27
N ASP A 616 -29.93 -9.46 7.44
CA ASP A 616 -28.89 -10.40 7.87
C ASP A 616 -29.15 -10.79 9.34
N HIS A 617 -29.47 -12.07 9.57
CA HIS A 617 -29.77 -12.60 10.91
C HIS A 617 -29.53 -14.11 10.99
N HIS A 618 -29.75 -14.69 12.18
CA HIS A 618 -29.43 -16.08 12.47
C HIS A 618 -30.64 -16.82 13.06
N TYR A 619 -30.76 -18.11 12.77
CA TYR A 619 -31.76 -19.00 13.34
C TYR A 619 -31.11 -20.11 14.16
N THR A 620 -31.70 -20.48 15.28
CA THR A 620 -31.34 -21.69 16.04
C THR A 620 -32.57 -22.57 16.20
N ASP A 621 -32.52 -23.75 15.60
CA ASP A 621 -33.58 -24.76 15.67
C ASP A 621 -34.99 -24.22 15.33
N GLY A 622 -35.06 -23.33 14.32
CA GLY A 622 -36.28 -22.72 13.80
C GLY A 622 -36.61 -21.34 14.37
N GLU A 623 -35.93 -20.90 15.44
CA GLU A 623 -36.22 -19.63 16.13
C GLU A 623 -35.17 -18.57 15.77
N LEU A 624 -35.60 -17.32 15.58
CA LEU A 624 -34.71 -16.18 15.27
C LEU A 624 -33.88 -15.81 16.50
N THR A 625 -32.55 -15.92 16.41
CA THR A 625 -31.64 -15.68 17.55
C THR A 625 -30.42 -14.86 17.14
N GLY A 626 -29.78 -14.19 18.10
CA GLY A 626 -28.52 -13.50 17.89
C GLY A 626 -28.64 -12.17 17.15
N SER A 627 -27.58 -11.78 16.44
CA SER A 627 -27.48 -10.47 15.79
C SER A 627 -28.49 -10.34 14.66
N TYR A 628 -29.16 -9.19 14.60
CA TYR A 628 -30.06 -8.81 13.52
C TYR A 628 -29.62 -7.47 12.94
N LYS A 629 -29.55 -7.40 11.61
CA LYS A 629 -29.37 -6.16 10.86
C LYS A 629 -30.33 -6.11 9.69
N SER A 630 -30.90 -4.95 9.44
CA SER A 630 -31.62 -4.66 8.20
C SER A 630 -31.20 -3.34 7.60
N TYR A 631 -31.31 -3.24 6.28
CA TYR A 631 -30.84 -2.11 5.49
C TYR A 631 -31.92 -1.65 4.52
N LEU A 632 -31.92 -0.36 4.22
CA LEU A 632 -32.74 0.23 3.16
C LEU A 632 -32.20 -0.16 1.78
N GLU A 633 -33.02 0.05 0.75
CA GLU A 633 -32.65 -0.30 -0.62
C GLU A 633 -31.37 0.40 -1.09
N ASP A 634 -31.07 1.60 -0.60
CA ASP A 634 -29.82 2.34 -0.91
C ASP A 634 -28.57 1.81 -0.16
N GLY A 635 -28.73 0.77 0.67
CA GLY A 635 -27.67 0.17 1.47
C GLY A 635 -27.47 0.81 2.85
N THR A 636 -28.23 1.85 3.19
CA THR A 636 -28.15 2.50 4.50
C THR A 636 -28.67 1.55 5.58
N LEU A 637 -27.91 1.37 6.67
CA LEU A 637 -28.35 0.59 7.83
C LEU A 637 -29.65 1.20 8.37
N ASN A 638 -30.70 0.39 8.49
CA ASN A 638 -32.02 0.79 8.95
C ASN A 638 -32.22 0.41 10.42
N ILE A 639 -31.89 -0.84 10.76
CA ILE A 639 -32.08 -1.39 12.11
C ILE A 639 -30.93 -2.32 12.46
N SER A 640 -30.44 -2.24 13.70
CA SER A 640 -29.52 -3.26 14.24
C SER A 640 -29.78 -3.55 15.71
N GLY A 641 -29.67 -4.81 16.10
CA GLY A 641 -29.82 -5.23 17.50
C GLY A 641 -29.61 -6.73 17.67
N THR A 642 -30.09 -7.27 18.80
CA THR A 642 -29.99 -8.70 19.13
C THR A 642 -31.36 -9.27 19.49
N TYR A 643 -31.69 -10.43 18.94
CA TYR A 643 -32.82 -11.27 19.34
C TYR A 643 -32.35 -12.37 20.28
N CYS A 644 -33.16 -12.70 21.28
CA CYS A 644 -32.93 -13.90 22.10
C CYS A 644 -33.60 -15.12 21.50
N ASP A 645 -34.88 -15.02 21.16
CA ASP A 645 -35.64 -15.98 20.35
C ASP A 645 -36.85 -15.29 19.69
N ASP A 646 -37.53 -15.97 18.77
CA ASP A 646 -38.67 -15.42 18.03
C ASP A 646 -39.95 -15.24 18.87
N LYS A 647 -40.04 -15.88 20.05
CA LYS A 647 -41.19 -15.84 20.96
C LYS A 647 -41.03 -14.81 22.06
N THR A 648 -39.83 -14.66 22.61
CA THR A 648 -39.48 -13.77 23.70
C THR A 648 -38.91 -12.45 23.20
N GLY A 649 -38.49 -12.33 21.94
CA GLY A 649 -38.28 -11.04 21.28
C GLY A 649 -36.88 -10.45 21.43
N ARG A 650 -36.81 -9.12 21.58
CA ARG A 650 -35.58 -8.32 21.49
C ARG A 650 -34.87 -8.22 22.85
N ILE A 651 -33.55 -8.11 22.83
CA ILE A 651 -32.72 -7.88 24.01
C ILE A 651 -31.60 -6.86 23.71
N GLY A 652 -31.21 -6.11 24.74
CA GLY A 652 -30.11 -5.15 24.68
C GLY A 652 -30.47 -3.90 23.89
N GLU A 653 -29.43 -3.24 23.37
CA GLU A 653 -29.56 -2.00 22.60
C GLU A 653 -30.00 -2.28 21.16
N TRP A 654 -31.06 -1.60 20.75
CA TRP A 654 -31.59 -1.59 19.40
C TRP A 654 -31.49 -0.20 18.80
N TYR A 655 -30.82 -0.12 17.67
CA TYR A 655 -30.58 1.14 16.96
C TYR A 655 -31.52 1.24 15.77
N PHE A 656 -32.22 2.36 15.66
CA PHE A 656 -33.13 2.66 14.56
C PHE A 656 -32.68 3.91 13.81
N TYR A 657 -32.55 3.76 12.49
CA TYR A 657 -32.02 4.76 11.57
C TYR A 657 -33.06 5.03 10.48
N ASN A 658 -34.18 5.66 10.84
CA ASN A 658 -35.22 6.05 9.87
C ASN A 658 -35.09 7.55 9.57
N ASN A 659 -35.39 8.00 8.35
CA ASN A 659 -35.25 9.40 7.85
C ASN A 659 -35.77 10.49 8.82
N GLY A 660 -34.92 10.84 9.81
CA GLY A 660 -35.20 11.57 11.05
C GLY A 660 -34.00 11.44 12.01
N SER A 661 -34.09 11.88 13.27
CA SER A 661 -33.03 11.66 14.25
C SER A 661 -32.99 10.17 14.64
N PRO A 662 -31.82 9.51 14.59
CA PRO A 662 -31.70 8.13 15.07
C PRO A 662 -32.03 8.09 16.57
N TYR A 663 -32.69 7.01 16.99
CA TYR A 663 -33.04 6.77 18.39
C TYR A 663 -32.67 5.34 18.78
N THR A 664 -32.40 5.14 20.06
CA THR A 664 -32.00 3.84 20.61
C THR A 664 -33.06 3.36 21.57
N CYS A 665 -33.44 2.08 21.46
CA CYS A 665 -34.31 1.42 22.43
C CYS A 665 -33.51 0.36 23.19
N VAL A 666 -33.66 0.30 24.51
CA VAL A 666 -33.01 -0.70 25.36
C VAL A 666 -34.06 -1.65 25.91
N HIS A 667 -33.82 -2.94 25.69
CA HIS A 667 -34.58 -4.05 26.28
C HIS A 667 -33.73 -4.71 27.37
N GLU A 668 -34.10 -4.57 28.65
CA GLU A 668 -33.30 -5.10 29.77
C GLU A 668 -33.40 -6.63 29.85
N ILE A 669 -34.59 -7.17 29.56
CA ILE A 669 -34.86 -8.60 29.45
C ILE A 669 -35.62 -8.88 28.16
N CYS A 670 -35.52 -10.10 27.66
CA CYS A 670 -36.20 -10.51 26.42
C CYS A 670 -37.69 -10.15 26.40
N GLY A 671 -38.07 -9.25 25.51
CA GLY A 671 -39.47 -8.95 25.20
C GLY A 671 -40.18 -8.04 26.20
N ASP A 672 -39.43 -7.35 27.05
CA ASP A 672 -39.97 -6.25 27.84
C ASP A 672 -40.34 -5.03 26.98
N ASP A 673 -41.15 -4.14 27.57
CA ASP A 673 -41.43 -2.83 26.99
C ASP A 673 -40.13 -2.01 26.99
N PRO A 674 -39.63 -1.58 25.82
CA PRO A 674 -38.36 -0.88 25.75
C PRO A 674 -38.45 0.54 26.28
N GLY A 675 -37.39 0.98 26.97
CA GLY A 675 -37.10 2.41 27.12
C GLY A 675 -36.40 2.91 25.86
N CYS A 676 -36.96 3.91 25.18
CA CYS A 676 -36.37 4.50 23.98
C CYS A 676 -35.98 5.97 24.24
N ASP A 677 -34.74 6.34 23.89
CA ASP A 677 -34.14 7.66 24.05
C ASP A 677 -33.76 8.33 22.73
#